data_AF-A0A9E6B8G3-F1
#
_entry.id   AF-A0A9E6B8G3-F1
#
_cell.length_a   1.000
_cell.length_b   1.000
_cell.length_c   1.000
_cell.angle_alpha   90.00
_cell.angle_beta   90.00
_cell.angle_gamma   90.00
#
_symmetry.space_group_name_H-M   'P 1'
#
loop_
_entity.id
_entity.type
_entity.pdbx_description
1 polymer ?
#
loop_
_entity_poly.entity_id
_entity_poly.type
_entity_poly.pdbx_seq_one_letter_code
_entity_poly.pdbx_strand_id
1 'polypeptide(L)'
;MPASLLFALALAVPAILIINRLADDLAPWAANSHPTDVRRRHVQDVTAGRQEYLVVQGGTVDGRSCRSPFGVFDGWTQSWESNRFVRIENVGDTDVVNPWLSNGRNNFRTIEEIARQAVAPGMTDRQKAIAIWFQEVTHRHHAGGDNKEVGDPVKVYNIYGHNTCGNDSICMAGLWTRAGMKATPAHPQGHCISQVFYDGRWNLLDADLQGIYLLRDNHTVANEQELVRDHDLVKRTHAHGILRSRSTAAAEGVAACYTYEGELGDGRDANGQFTMAMTLRPGEALVYRWGHTDPARCSGTHPPKYPDTVCNGLWEYRPDLSGDLWQKGAESVRHVRSTPDGLAARKGRTGAIVWKMRSAYVLVGGRLDVDGSGPRFLLSWDGQEWRPAGPDLDEHFPPAERARYHYYLKCELEGDARLRGLTIVNDVQMAPLGMPEMAVGENRFVYADESPGGRSVRIVHEWVERSATRPPRAPAAPLEPADGGEAEGTRFAFRWAPSEHPDGAAIVDYHFMLSDHADMRFPLSMDFWKLISRTPDKGTAQYSLPLPGLLTPGTTYYWRVRAQDEHGVWGPWSRTWTFTPQGPAHPVDVRFEFDAGAGTLRWRPNPVGRPPARYRVYGSDEKGFTVSDTPYDVRVRNGDEGATDRFPANLVAETSQTHLAVLGAGLDLPNANRAYYRVVAVDANGSRSWSSDYAVAERPFIYTTPITEAVVGREYACPVATVRSLGDVRCRAGSKIGLWDVEPPQYRLEEGPDWLRIDPATGLLSGTPTAAGMFAVAVTAVIDRPVREVDETLMKWGRERVVRTRIEHVGAATQRFVLAVTDSKGAAV
;
A
#
# COMPACT_ATOMS: atom_id res chain seq x y z
N MET A 1 -10.56 -43.31 69.24
CA MET A 1 -9.97 -42.01 69.61
C MET A 1 -8.47 -42.19 69.81
N PRO A 2 -7.60 -41.23 69.46
CA PRO A 2 -7.48 -40.42 68.24
C PRO A 2 -6.14 -40.71 67.51
N ALA A 3 -6.03 -40.68 66.17
CA ALA A 3 -5.97 -39.54 65.23
C ALA A 3 -4.59 -38.83 65.18
N SER A 4 -3.84 -39.07 64.10
CA SER A 4 -2.66 -38.32 63.67
C SER A 4 -2.56 -38.44 62.14
N LEU A 5 -2.06 -37.37 61.49
CA LEU A 5 -1.96 -37.10 60.05
C LEU A 5 -3.20 -36.49 59.37
N LEU A 6 -3.21 -35.14 59.33
CA LEU A 6 -3.76 -34.34 58.23
C LEU A 6 -3.30 -32.89 58.41
N PHE A 7 -2.15 -32.53 57.82
CA PHE A 7 -1.76 -31.15 57.59
C PHE A 7 -0.87 -31.10 56.35
N ALA A 8 -1.29 -30.28 55.38
CA ALA A 8 -0.59 -29.81 54.17
C ALA A 8 -1.32 -30.16 52.86
N LEU A 9 -2.52 -29.61 52.65
CA LEU A 9 -3.04 -29.41 51.28
C LEU A 9 -4.16 -28.36 51.26
N ALA A 10 -3.82 -27.08 51.46
CA ALA A 10 -4.73 -25.97 51.15
C ALA A 10 -3.96 -24.65 51.14
N LEU A 11 -3.56 -24.18 49.95
CA LEU A 11 -3.40 -22.76 49.54
C LEU A 11 -2.54 -22.70 48.26
N ALA A 12 -3.15 -23.03 47.12
CA ALA A 12 -2.59 -22.75 45.79
C ALA A 12 -3.69 -22.48 44.74
N VAL A 13 -4.86 -21.96 45.18
CA VAL A 13 -6.08 -21.97 44.35
C VAL A 13 -6.61 -20.60 43.86
N PRO A 14 -6.16 -19.40 44.29
CA PRO A 14 -6.58 -18.17 43.59
C PRO A 14 -5.80 -17.93 42.28
N ALA A 15 -4.50 -18.24 42.26
CA ALA A 15 -3.64 -17.96 41.11
C ALA A 15 -3.96 -18.85 39.88
N ILE A 16 -4.35 -20.11 40.11
CA ILE A 16 -4.69 -21.06 39.03
C ILE A 16 -6.05 -20.70 38.40
N LEU A 17 -7.02 -20.20 39.18
CA LEU A 17 -8.34 -19.81 38.68
C LEU A 17 -8.33 -18.50 37.88
N ILE A 18 -7.41 -17.56 38.19
CA ILE A 18 -7.30 -16.28 37.47
C ILE A 18 -6.54 -16.44 36.15
N ILE A 19 -5.52 -17.30 36.08
CA ILE A 19 -4.77 -17.53 34.83
C ILE A 19 -5.65 -18.18 33.76
N ASN A 20 -6.57 -19.08 34.13
CA ASN A 20 -7.52 -19.71 33.20
C ASN A 20 -8.53 -18.73 32.56
N ARG A 21 -8.64 -17.46 33.01
CA ARG A 21 -9.54 -16.45 32.44
C ARG A 21 -8.87 -15.45 31.49
N LEU A 22 -7.54 -15.47 31.35
CA LEU A 22 -6.82 -14.36 30.71
C LEU A 22 -7.11 -14.17 29.21
N ALA A 23 -7.51 -15.22 28.48
CA ALA A 23 -7.72 -15.16 27.03
C ALA A 23 -9.05 -15.75 26.52
N ASP A 24 -9.76 -16.53 27.34
CA ASP A 24 -10.99 -17.23 26.91
C ASP A 24 -12.19 -16.31 26.64
N ASP A 25 -12.13 -15.06 27.12
CA ASP A 25 -13.23 -14.11 27.01
C ASP A 25 -13.04 -13.09 25.88
N LEU A 26 -11.94 -13.17 25.10
CA LEU A 26 -11.66 -12.21 24.04
C LEU A 26 -12.37 -12.56 22.73
N ALA A 27 -13.03 -11.57 22.15
CA ALA A 27 -13.60 -11.68 20.83
C ALA A 27 -12.50 -11.68 19.75
N PRO A 28 -12.75 -12.33 18.60
CA PRO A 28 -13.86 -13.25 18.34
C PRO A 28 -13.56 -14.71 18.76
N TRP A 29 -12.39 -14.99 19.35
CA TRP A 29 -11.89 -16.36 19.55
C TRP A 29 -12.59 -17.13 20.67
N ALA A 30 -13.07 -16.43 21.70
CA ALA A 30 -13.87 -16.98 22.79
C ALA A 30 -15.04 -17.83 22.29
N ALA A 31 -15.75 -17.34 21.27
CA ALA A 31 -16.93 -17.99 20.71
C ALA A 31 -16.60 -19.00 19.59
N ASN A 32 -15.36 -19.03 19.09
CA ASN A 32 -14.93 -19.87 17.98
C ASN A 32 -14.12 -21.09 18.45
N SER A 33 -14.80 -21.96 19.20
CA SER A 33 -14.26 -23.24 19.68
C SER A 33 -14.78 -24.44 18.90
N HIS A 34 -13.99 -25.51 18.83
CA HIS A 34 -14.39 -26.80 18.28
C HIS A 34 -14.25 -27.90 19.34
N PRO A 35 -15.10 -28.96 19.39
CA PRO A 35 -15.00 -30.02 20.39
C PRO A 35 -13.65 -30.79 20.44
N THR A 36 -12.85 -30.69 19.37
CA THR A 36 -11.52 -31.32 19.28
C THR A 36 -10.38 -30.36 19.61
N ASP A 37 -10.69 -29.12 20.00
CA ASP A 37 -9.69 -28.14 20.41
C ASP A 37 -8.99 -28.61 21.69
N VAL A 38 -7.65 -28.66 21.64
CA VAL A 38 -6.82 -29.07 22.78
C VAL A 38 -6.04 -27.85 23.27
N ARG A 39 -6.28 -27.46 24.52
CA ARG A 39 -5.51 -26.39 25.16
C ARG A 39 -4.11 -26.88 25.52
N ARG A 40 -3.13 -26.00 25.30
CA ARG A 40 -1.73 -26.27 25.59
C ARG A 40 -1.09 -25.09 26.28
N ARG A 41 -0.06 -25.41 27.05
CA ARG A 41 0.69 -24.45 27.84
C ARG A 41 2.16 -24.81 27.85
N HIS A 42 3.01 -23.79 27.77
CA HIS A 42 4.44 -23.92 27.96
C HIS A 42 4.92 -22.83 28.94
N VAL A 43 5.83 -23.19 29.84
CA VAL A 43 6.43 -22.26 30.80
C VAL A 43 7.93 -22.32 30.64
N GLN A 44 8.55 -21.15 30.44
CA GLN A 44 9.99 -20.99 30.33
C GLN A 44 10.46 -20.00 31.39
N ASP A 45 11.25 -20.48 32.35
CA ASP A 45 11.99 -19.61 33.27
C ASP A 45 13.32 -19.18 32.62
N VAL A 46 13.65 -17.90 32.78
CA VAL A 46 14.80 -17.23 32.15
C VAL A 46 15.62 -16.52 33.21
N THR A 47 16.92 -16.81 33.22
CA THR A 47 17.91 -16.21 34.13
C THR A 47 19.08 -15.55 33.40
N ALA A 48 19.16 -15.71 32.08
CA ALA A 48 20.18 -15.13 31.22
C ALA A 48 19.61 -13.96 30.40
N GLY A 49 20.43 -12.94 30.12
CA GLY A 49 20.02 -11.78 29.32
C GLY A 49 19.71 -12.08 27.85
N ARG A 50 20.04 -13.30 27.40
CA ARG A 50 19.55 -13.88 26.15
C ARG A 50 19.32 -15.36 26.37
N GLN A 51 18.15 -15.87 25.97
CA GLN A 51 17.82 -17.28 26.07
C GLN A 51 16.97 -17.72 24.89
N GLU A 52 17.32 -18.86 24.31
CA GLU A 52 16.58 -19.47 23.20
C GLU A 52 15.89 -20.75 23.67
N TYR A 53 14.68 -20.99 23.19
CA TYR A 53 13.90 -22.18 23.49
C TYR A 53 12.92 -22.50 22.36
N LEU A 54 12.38 -23.72 22.40
CA LEU A 54 11.44 -24.25 21.40
C LEU A 54 10.08 -24.49 22.04
N VAL A 55 9.03 -24.14 21.30
CA VAL A 55 7.65 -24.54 21.59
C VAL A 55 7.12 -25.25 20.34
N VAL A 56 6.60 -26.45 20.51
CA VAL A 56 5.99 -27.22 19.42
C VAL A 56 4.48 -27.04 19.50
N GLN A 57 3.90 -26.45 18.46
CA GLN A 57 2.46 -26.39 18.28
C GLN A 57 2.03 -27.57 17.41
N GLY A 58 1.19 -28.44 17.96
CA GLY A 58 0.49 -29.48 17.22
C GLY A 58 -0.74 -28.96 16.48
N GLY A 59 -1.70 -29.85 16.22
CA GLY A 59 -2.84 -29.52 15.38
C GLY A 59 -2.49 -29.52 13.89
N THR A 60 -3.46 -29.12 13.07
CA THR A 60 -3.36 -29.09 11.61
C THR A 60 -3.51 -27.70 11.03
N VAL A 61 -4.01 -26.73 11.82
CA VAL A 61 -4.19 -25.33 11.43
C VAL A 61 -3.63 -24.38 12.49
N ASP A 62 -3.28 -23.17 12.08
CA ASP A 62 -2.85 -22.04 12.92
C ASP A 62 -3.46 -20.71 12.45
N GLY A 63 -3.28 -19.64 13.24
CA GLY A 63 -3.80 -18.32 12.92
C GLY A 63 -3.33 -17.77 11.56
N ARG A 64 -2.12 -18.13 11.11
CA ARG A 64 -1.58 -17.70 9.82
C ARG A 64 -2.22 -18.42 8.64
N SER A 65 -2.47 -19.72 8.77
CA SER A 65 -3.25 -20.50 7.79
C SER A 65 -4.70 -20.03 7.72
N CYS A 66 -5.24 -19.48 8.81
CA CYS A 66 -6.62 -19.00 8.87
C CYS A 66 -6.80 -17.51 8.57
N ARG A 67 -5.75 -16.82 8.06
CA ARG A 67 -5.77 -15.37 7.81
C ARG A 67 -5.56 -15.05 6.34
N SER A 68 -6.40 -14.17 5.80
CA SER A 68 -6.27 -13.66 4.43
C SER A 68 -5.16 -12.60 4.31
N PRO A 69 -4.67 -12.30 3.09
CA PRO A 69 -3.79 -11.17 2.86
C PRO A 69 -4.46 -9.82 3.21
N PHE A 70 -3.65 -8.77 3.41
CA PHE A 70 -4.16 -7.40 3.56
C PHE A 70 -4.60 -6.76 2.24
N GLY A 71 -5.69 -5.99 2.29
CA GLY A 71 -6.03 -5.03 1.24
C GLY A 71 -5.46 -3.64 1.54
N VAL A 72 -5.71 -2.71 0.61
CA VAL A 72 -5.40 -1.29 0.83
C VAL A 72 -6.43 -0.67 1.75
N PHE A 73 -7.70 -0.64 1.31
CA PHE A 73 -8.81 -0.03 2.06
C PHE A 73 -9.58 -1.04 2.89
N ASP A 74 -9.06 -2.27 2.99
CA ASP A 74 -9.65 -3.43 3.64
C ASP A 74 -8.62 -4.05 4.59
N GLY A 75 -9.03 -4.32 5.83
CA GLY A 75 -8.26 -5.18 6.74
C GLY A 75 -8.20 -6.63 6.22
N TRP A 76 -7.48 -7.50 6.92
CA TRP A 76 -7.58 -8.94 6.67
C TRP A 76 -8.88 -9.49 7.28
N THR A 77 -9.20 -10.71 6.88
CA THR A 77 -10.15 -11.59 7.58
C THR A 77 -9.39 -12.73 8.24
N GLN A 78 -9.86 -13.17 9.40
CA GLN A 78 -9.26 -14.29 10.12
C GLN A 78 -10.35 -15.24 10.58
N SER A 79 -10.37 -16.45 10.05
CA SER A 79 -11.42 -17.45 10.36
C SER A 79 -11.19 -18.14 11.70
N TRP A 80 -9.95 -18.14 12.21
CA TRP A 80 -9.58 -18.71 13.51
C TRP A 80 -8.18 -18.27 13.93
N GLU A 81 -7.90 -18.33 15.23
CA GLU A 81 -6.58 -18.07 15.83
C GLU A 81 -6.25 -19.15 16.86
N SER A 82 -5.00 -19.62 16.87
CA SER A 82 -4.51 -20.63 17.80
C SER A 82 -3.93 -20.01 19.06
N ASN A 83 -3.16 -18.94 18.91
CA ASN A 83 -2.50 -18.25 20.02
C ASN A 83 -3.58 -17.67 20.94
N ARG A 84 -3.41 -17.79 22.27
CA ARG A 84 -4.32 -17.19 23.25
C ARG A 84 -3.61 -16.06 23.96
N PHE A 85 -2.50 -16.37 24.60
CA PHE A 85 -1.61 -15.33 25.12
C PHE A 85 -0.17 -15.80 25.24
N VAL A 86 0.73 -14.82 25.29
CA VAL A 86 2.08 -15.00 25.79
C VAL A 86 2.35 -13.93 26.85
N ARG A 87 2.75 -14.36 28.04
CA ARG A 87 2.98 -13.50 29.20
C ARG A 87 4.45 -13.50 29.59
N ILE A 88 5.07 -12.33 29.64
CA ILE A 88 6.44 -12.10 30.10
C ILE A 88 6.38 -11.42 31.46
N GLU A 89 6.81 -12.09 32.52
CA GLU A 89 6.73 -11.62 33.90
C GLU A 89 8.08 -11.52 34.56
N ASN A 90 8.29 -10.44 35.30
CA ASN A 90 9.40 -10.34 36.24
C ASN A 90 9.00 -10.99 37.58
N VAL A 91 9.53 -12.19 37.83
CA VAL A 91 9.34 -12.95 39.08
C VAL A 91 10.51 -12.76 40.07
N GLY A 92 11.47 -11.89 39.74
CA GLY A 92 12.62 -11.56 40.57
C GLY A 92 12.41 -10.33 41.46
N ASP A 93 13.50 -9.83 42.02
CA ASP A 93 13.55 -8.70 42.96
C ASP A 93 14.31 -7.46 42.42
N THR A 94 14.69 -7.52 41.14
CA THR A 94 15.35 -6.45 40.38
C THR A 94 14.58 -6.12 39.12
N ASP A 95 14.72 -4.89 38.63
CA ASP A 95 14.11 -4.47 37.37
C ASP A 95 14.66 -5.26 36.18
N VAL A 96 13.78 -5.58 35.23
CA VAL A 96 14.12 -6.17 33.94
C VAL A 96 13.99 -5.09 32.87
N VAL A 97 15.12 -4.71 32.27
CA VAL A 97 15.22 -3.58 31.35
C VAL A 97 15.11 -4.06 29.91
N ASN A 98 14.23 -3.44 29.13
CA ASN A 98 13.99 -3.72 27.71
C ASN A 98 13.78 -5.21 27.36
N PRO A 99 12.90 -5.95 28.08
CA PRO A 99 12.63 -7.34 27.74
C PRO A 99 11.91 -7.45 26.40
N TRP A 100 12.34 -8.40 25.57
CA TRP A 100 11.70 -8.71 24.29
C TRP A 100 11.63 -10.20 24.03
N LEU A 101 10.54 -10.64 23.42
CA LEU A 101 10.36 -12.00 22.95
C LEU A 101 10.17 -12.00 21.43
N SER A 102 11.12 -12.59 20.74
CA SER A 102 11.12 -12.70 19.28
C SER A 102 10.86 -14.13 18.82
N ASN A 103 10.05 -14.28 17.77
CA ASN A 103 9.92 -15.53 16.99
C ASN A 103 10.69 -15.44 15.65
N GLY A 104 11.55 -14.43 15.50
CA GLY A 104 12.29 -14.14 14.27
C GLY A 104 11.48 -13.41 13.18
N ARG A 105 10.16 -13.24 13.36
CA ARG A 105 9.27 -12.54 12.42
C ARG A 105 8.80 -11.18 12.92
N ASN A 106 8.89 -10.93 14.22
CA ASN A 106 8.39 -9.73 14.89
C ASN A 106 9.52 -8.82 15.43
N ASN A 107 10.68 -8.74 14.76
CA ASN A 107 11.77 -7.86 15.23
C ASN A 107 11.48 -6.39 14.88
N PHE A 108 10.61 -5.77 15.68
CA PHE A 108 10.09 -4.43 15.40
C PHE A 108 10.29 -3.44 16.57
N ARG A 109 11.33 -3.62 17.41
CA ARG A 109 11.52 -2.75 18.59
C ARG A 109 11.96 -1.34 18.25
N THR A 110 12.70 -1.22 17.15
CA THR A 110 13.30 0.02 16.65
C THR A 110 13.12 0.09 15.14
N ILE A 111 13.19 1.29 14.57
CA ILE A 111 13.10 1.46 13.12
C ILE A 111 14.25 0.73 12.39
N GLU A 112 15.43 0.65 13.01
CA GLU A 112 16.58 -0.09 12.47
C GLU A 112 16.32 -1.60 12.42
N GLU A 113 15.63 -2.16 13.41
CA GLU A 113 15.23 -3.57 13.40
C GLU A 113 14.17 -3.85 12.32
N ILE A 114 13.16 -2.97 12.18
CA ILE A 114 12.11 -3.11 11.15
C ILE A 114 12.72 -3.10 9.75
N ALA A 115 13.63 -2.15 9.46
CA ALA A 115 14.30 -2.08 8.16
C ALA A 115 15.17 -3.32 7.89
N ARG A 116 15.89 -3.81 8.92
CA ARG A 116 16.75 -5.00 8.81
C ARG A 116 15.96 -6.29 8.61
N GLN A 117 14.75 -6.39 9.18
CA GLN A 117 13.90 -7.58 9.07
C GLN A 117 13.58 -7.95 7.61
N ALA A 118 13.38 -6.95 6.74
CA ALA A 118 13.10 -7.17 5.33
C ALA A 118 14.36 -7.52 4.51
N VAL A 119 15.54 -7.08 4.96
CA VAL A 119 16.78 -7.09 4.19
C VAL A 119 17.64 -8.32 4.51
N ALA A 120 17.98 -9.09 3.47
CA ALA A 120 18.94 -10.19 3.56
C ALA A 120 20.36 -9.76 3.12
N PRO A 121 21.41 -10.44 3.62
CA PRO A 121 22.76 -10.27 3.11
C PRO A 121 22.83 -10.48 1.58
N GLY A 122 23.58 -9.63 0.89
CA GLY A 122 23.79 -9.72 -0.56
C GLY A 122 22.70 -9.07 -1.43
N MET A 123 21.63 -8.52 -0.84
CA MET A 123 20.64 -7.76 -1.62
C MET A 123 21.24 -6.49 -2.22
N THR A 124 20.90 -6.25 -3.49
CA THR A 124 21.06 -4.94 -4.16
C THR A 124 20.15 -3.90 -3.53
N ASP A 125 20.43 -2.61 -3.72
CA ASP A 125 19.58 -1.56 -3.16
C ASP A 125 18.15 -1.60 -3.75
N ARG A 126 17.99 -1.97 -5.02
CA ARG A 126 16.68 -2.29 -5.62
C ARG A 126 15.94 -3.37 -4.83
N GLN A 127 16.60 -4.48 -4.53
CA GLN A 127 15.98 -5.59 -3.78
C GLN A 127 15.64 -5.20 -2.34
N LYS A 128 16.49 -4.41 -1.67
CA LYS A 128 16.19 -3.87 -0.34
C LYS A 128 14.95 -2.97 -0.37
N ALA A 129 14.90 -2.05 -1.34
CA ALA A 129 13.80 -1.10 -1.49
C ALA A 129 12.45 -1.81 -1.64
N ILE A 130 12.38 -2.80 -2.55
CA ILE A 130 11.16 -3.57 -2.81
C ILE A 130 10.83 -4.50 -1.63
N ALA A 131 11.82 -5.13 -0.98
CA ALA A 131 11.56 -5.97 0.18
C ALA A 131 10.98 -5.18 1.36
N ILE A 132 11.49 -3.97 1.62
CA ILE A 132 10.95 -3.07 2.66
C ILE A 132 9.53 -2.62 2.29
N TRP A 133 9.31 -2.23 1.03
CA TRP A 133 7.97 -1.91 0.54
C TRP A 133 7.00 -3.08 0.72
N PHE A 134 7.42 -4.31 0.36
CA PHE A 134 6.55 -5.47 0.46
C PHE A 134 6.25 -5.85 1.92
N GLN A 135 7.19 -5.61 2.84
CA GLN A 135 6.94 -5.73 4.27
C GLN A 135 5.86 -4.73 4.71
N GLU A 136 5.97 -3.46 4.34
CA GLU A 136 4.97 -2.43 4.70
C GLU A 136 3.57 -2.82 4.24
N VAL A 137 3.40 -3.14 2.95
CA VAL A 137 2.08 -3.44 2.36
C VAL A 137 1.44 -4.72 2.90
N THR A 138 2.22 -5.57 3.57
CA THR A 138 1.73 -6.81 4.20
C THR A 138 1.56 -6.69 5.71
N HIS A 139 1.86 -5.54 6.31
CA HIS A 139 1.73 -5.30 7.76
C HIS A 139 0.71 -4.21 8.12
N ARG A 140 0.21 -3.46 7.14
CA ARG A 140 -0.73 -2.36 7.37
C ARG A 140 -1.79 -2.19 6.28
N HIS A 141 -2.89 -1.54 6.66
CA HIS A 141 -3.94 -1.07 5.75
C HIS A 141 -4.17 0.45 5.91
N HIS A 142 -4.88 1.05 4.96
CA HIS A 142 -5.19 2.47 4.95
C HIS A 142 -6.35 2.76 5.89
N ALA A 143 -6.08 3.54 6.94
CA ALA A 143 -7.11 4.07 7.83
C ALA A 143 -6.64 5.37 8.52
N GLY A 144 -7.60 6.21 8.90
CA GLY A 144 -7.34 7.44 9.64
C GLY A 144 -6.84 7.16 11.07
N GLY A 145 -6.03 8.08 11.61
CA GLY A 145 -5.52 8.02 12.97
C GLY A 145 -4.89 9.36 13.37
N ASP A 146 -4.38 9.46 14.60
CA ASP A 146 -3.61 10.63 15.04
C ASP A 146 -2.25 10.67 14.31
N ASN A 147 -2.00 11.71 13.51
CA ASN A 147 -0.75 11.88 12.76
C ASN A 147 0.51 11.92 13.64
N LYS A 148 0.39 12.19 14.95
CA LYS A 148 1.52 12.11 15.89
C LYS A 148 1.86 10.68 16.31
N GLU A 149 0.97 9.74 16.01
CA GLU A 149 1.06 8.35 16.41
C GLU A 149 1.33 7.44 15.21
N VAL A 150 0.55 7.57 14.14
CA VAL A 150 0.59 6.63 12.99
C VAL A 150 1.65 6.98 11.93
N GLY A 151 2.47 8.02 12.15
CA GLY A 151 3.63 8.38 11.32
C GLY A 151 4.98 7.83 11.82
N ASP A 152 4.96 7.00 12.85
CA ASP A 152 6.14 6.33 13.41
C ASP A 152 6.11 4.83 13.08
N PRO A 153 7.10 4.28 12.35
CA PRO A 153 7.11 2.87 11.95
C PRO A 153 7.01 1.90 13.13
N VAL A 154 7.64 2.20 14.26
CA VAL A 154 7.61 1.30 15.43
C VAL A 154 6.20 1.22 15.99
N LYS A 155 5.48 2.34 16.04
CA LYS A 155 4.08 2.35 16.48
C LYS A 155 3.15 1.69 15.48
N VAL A 156 3.35 1.89 14.18
CA VAL A 156 2.55 1.24 13.13
C VAL A 156 2.63 -0.28 13.24
N TYR A 157 3.84 -0.84 13.34
CA TYR A 157 4.03 -2.30 13.39
C TYR A 157 3.59 -2.96 14.70
N ASN A 158 3.66 -2.24 15.83
CA ASN A 158 3.39 -2.83 17.14
C ASN A 158 2.03 -2.45 17.75
N ILE A 159 1.46 -1.28 17.41
CA ILE A 159 0.31 -0.71 18.12
C ILE A 159 -0.91 -0.56 17.19
N TYR A 160 -0.71 -0.01 15.99
CA TYR A 160 -1.84 0.43 15.15
C TYR A 160 -2.19 -0.51 14.00
N GLY A 161 -1.22 -1.04 13.26
CA GLY A 161 -1.47 -1.87 12.07
C GLY A 161 -2.14 -1.11 10.91
N HIS A 162 -2.14 0.22 10.96
CA HIS A 162 -2.70 1.10 9.94
C HIS A 162 -2.08 2.49 9.99
N ASN A 163 -2.19 3.22 8.88
CA ASN A 163 -1.85 4.63 8.76
C ASN A 163 -2.55 5.22 7.51
N THR A 164 -2.40 6.52 7.27
CA THR A 164 -2.85 7.19 6.04
C THR A 164 -1.68 7.39 5.07
N CYS A 165 -1.95 7.66 3.79
CA CYS A 165 -0.93 7.89 2.75
C CYS A 165 0.20 8.85 3.17
N GLY A 166 -0.13 9.97 3.81
CA GLY A 166 0.87 10.93 4.30
C GLY A 166 1.81 10.34 5.34
N ASN A 167 1.28 9.55 6.27
CA ASN A 167 2.04 8.90 7.34
C ASN A 167 2.82 7.68 6.82
N ASP A 168 2.21 6.90 5.93
CA ASP A 168 2.86 5.79 5.22
C ASP A 168 4.10 6.26 4.44
N SER A 169 3.95 7.38 3.73
CA SER A 169 5.05 8.00 3.00
C SER A 169 6.22 8.43 3.92
N ILE A 170 5.92 8.91 5.14
CA ILE A 170 6.93 9.22 6.16
C ILE A 170 7.62 7.93 6.62
N CYS A 171 6.84 6.91 6.98
CA CYS A 171 7.34 5.62 7.45
C CYS A 171 8.26 4.95 6.43
N MET A 172 7.83 4.87 5.18
CA MET A 172 8.62 4.29 4.08
C MET A 172 9.95 5.01 3.86
N ALA A 173 9.93 6.35 3.87
CA ALA A 173 11.14 7.13 3.70
C ALA A 173 12.14 6.88 4.85
N GLY A 174 11.65 6.76 6.08
CA GLY A 174 12.50 6.43 7.22
C GLY A 174 13.06 5.02 7.19
N LEU A 175 12.26 4.02 6.80
CA LEU A 175 12.73 2.64 6.65
C LEU A 175 13.82 2.52 5.57
N TRP A 176 13.66 3.17 4.42
CA TRP A 176 14.69 3.19 3.39
C TRP A 176 15.96 3.92 3.83
N THR A 177 15.82 5.04 4.55
CA THR A 177 16.96 5.79 5.12
C THR A 177 17.77 4.92 6.08
N ARG A 178 17.11 4.12 6.93
CA ARG A 178 17.77 3.17 7.84
C ARG A 178 18.37 1.95 7.14
N ALA A 179 17.93 1.65 5.92
CA ALA A 179 18.55 0.67 5.05
C ALA A 179 19.69 1.25 4.17
N GLY A 180 20.05 2.53 4.38
CA GLY A 180 21.18 3.19 3.72
C GLY A 180 20.86 3.83 2.36
N MET A 181 19.58 3.92 1.98
CA MET A 181 19.14 4.54 0.73
C MET A 181 18.67 5.98 0.99
N LYS A 182 18.67 6.82 -0.06
CA LYS A 182 18.07 8.16 0.01
C LYS A 182 16.58 8.08 -0.32
N ALA A 183 15.78 8.88 0.35
CA ALA A 183 14.34 8.99 0.12
C ALA A 183 13.90 10.45 -0.04
N THR A 184 12.93 10.69 -0.91
CA THR A 184 12.38 12.03 -1.23
C THR A 184 10.87 11.92 -1.43
N PRO A 185 10.05 12.95 -1.16
CA PRO A 185 8.64 12.92 -1.52
C PRO A 185 8.43 12.79 -3.03
N ALA A 186 7.32 12.17 -3.41
CA ALA A 186 6.64 12.48 -4.68
C ALA A 186 5.46 13.42 -4.41
N HIS A 187 4.83 13.88 -5.48
CA HIS A 187 3.86 14.96 -5.52
C HIS A 187 2.55 14.58 -6.25
N PRO A 188 1.96 13.38 -6.04
CA PRO A 188 0.67 13.08 -6.65
C PRO A 188 -0.46 13.89 -6.00
N GLN A 189 -1.34 14.47 -6.81
CA GLN A 189 -2.48 15.24 -6.31
C GLN A 189 -3.48 14.36 -5.58
N GLY A 190 -3.85 14.75 -4.35
CA GLY A 190 -4.79 14.02 -3.51
C GLY A 190 -4.20 12.75 -2.88
N HIS A 191 -2.92 12.48 -3.07
CA HIS A 191 -2.21 11.30 -2.55
C HIS A 191 -0.84 11.69 -2.00
N CYS A 192 -0.21 10.84 -1.20
CA CYS A 192 1.09 11.13 -0.60
C CYS A 192 1.96 9.88 -0.59
N ILE A 193 3.13 9.94 -1.22
CA ILE A 193 4.07 8.83 -1.34
C ILE A 193 5.52 9.35 -1.40
N SER A 194 6.46 8.42 -1.34
CA SER A 194 7.90 8.70 -1.40
C SER A 194 8.56 7.95 -2.57
N GLN A 195 9.69 8.46 -3.02
CA GLN A 195 10.61 7.82 -3.96
C GLN A 195 11.91 7.46 -3.23
N VAL A 196 12.60 6.46 -3.75
CA VAL A 196 13.87 5.93 -3.22
C VAL A 196 14.94 5.93 -4.30
N PHE A 197 16.17 6.28 -3.92
CA PHE A 197 17.30 6.35 -4.84
C PHE A 197 18.08 5.04 -4.87
N TYR A 198 18.19 4.43 -6.05
CA TYR A 198 19.08 3.30 -6.34
C TYR A 198 19.38 3.26 -7.84
N ASP A 199 20.41 2.52 -8.26
CA ASP A 199 20.84 2.40 -9.66
C ASP A 199 21.07 3.77 -10.35
N GLY A 200 21.49 4.78 -9.58
CA GLY A 200 21.79 6.12 -10.09
C GLY A 200 20.58 7.00 -10.40
N ARG A 201 19.36 6.59 -10.01
CA ARG A 201 18.12 7.32 -10.28
C ARG A 201 17.10 7.19 -9.14
N TRP A 202 16.07 8.04 -9.18
CA TRP A 202 14.89 7.90 -8.34
C TRP A 202 13.95 6.82 -8.88
N ASN A 203 13.24 6.16 -7.96
CA ASN A 203 12.28 5.10 -8.25
C ASN A 203 11.09 5.24 -7.29
N LEU A 204 9.87 5.19 -7.81
CA LEU A 204 8.65 5.43 -7.06
C LEU A 204 7.98 4.11 -6.65
N LEU A 205 7.80 3.91 -5.34
CA LEU A 205 7.13 2.76 -4.76
C LEU A 205 5.98 3.25 -3.88
N ASP A 206 4.75 2.96 -4.29
CA ASP A 206 3.54 3.40 -3.58
C ASP A 206 3.13 2.31 -2.58
N ALA A 207 3.48 2.47 -1.30
CA ALA A 207 3.12 1.49 -0.26
C ALA A 207 1.64 1.62 0.18
N ASP A 208 1.06 2.81 0.10
CA ASP A 208 -0.32 3.00 0.52
C ASP A 208 -1.32 2.36 -0.47
N LEU A 209 -1.22 2.63 -1.77
CA LEU A 209 -2.06 2.01 -2.80
C LEU A 209 -1.49 0.70 -3.37
N GLN A 210 -0.35 0.26 -2.82
CA GLN A 210 0.40 -0.94 -3.20
C GLN A 210 0.86 -0.92 -4.67
N GLY A 211 1.29 0.22 -5.21
CA GLY A 211 1.76 0.33 -6.59
C GLY A 211 3.26 0.06 -6.77
N ILE A 212 3.61 -0.84 -7.69
CA ILE A 212 4.93 -0.88 -8.36
C ILE A 212 4.70 -0.66 -9.85
N TYR A 213 5.12 0.50 -10.34
CA TYR A 213 4.97 0.87 -11.74
C TYR A 213 6.29 0.62 -12.46
N LEU A 214 6.30 -0.35 -13.37
CA LEU A 214 7.49 -0.69 -14.13
C LEU A 214 7.53 0.11 -15.44
N LEU A 215 8.73 0.41 -15.93
CA LEU A 215 8.94 0.81 -17.32
C LEU A 215 8.69 -0.38 -18.25
N ARG A 216 8.74 -0.13 -19.57
CA ARG A 216 8.40 -1.11 -20.60
C ARG A 216 9.38 -2.28 -20.70
N ASP A 217 10.54 -2.19 -20.04
CA ASP A 217 11.48 -3.30 -19.83
C ASP A 217 10.99 -4.32 -18.77
N ASN A 218 9.89 -4.01 -18.06
CA ASN A 218 9.33 -4.77 -16.94
C ASN A 218 10.36 -5.11 -15.85
N HIS A 219 11.36 -4.24 -15.65
CA HIS A 219 12.40 -4.42 -14.65
C HIS A 219 12.67 -3.12 -13.88
N THR A 220 12.78 -2.00 -14.60
CA THR A 220 13.06 -0.69 -14.02
C THR A 220 11.78 -0.11 -13.41
N VAL A 221 11.85 0.38 -12.17
CA VAL A 221 10.72 1.06 -11.52
C VAL A 221 10.68 2.51 -11.99
N ALA A 222 9.51 2.97 -12.41
CA ALA A 222 9.31 4.32 -12.91
C ALA A 222 9.52 5.36 -11.79
N ASN A 223 10.05 6.53 -12.14
CA ASN A 223 10.04 7.70 -11.26
C ASN A 223 8.77 8.54 -11.50
N GLU A 224 8.56 9.54 -10.65
CA GLU A 224 7.42 10.45 -10.78
C GLU A 224 7.31 11.09 -12.17
N GLN A 225 8.41 11.62 -12.72
CA GLN A 225 8.41 12.35 -13.99
C GLN A 225 8.04 11.44 -15.16
N GLU A 226 8.47 10.18 -15.13
CA GLU A 226 8.08 9.16 -16.11
C GLU A 226 6.59 8.83 -16.01
N LEU A 227 6.03 8.75 -14.80
CA LEU A 227 4.59 8.54 -14.62
C LEU A 227 3.76 9.76 -15.06
N VAL A 228 4.19 10.98 -14.74
CA VAL A 228 3.55 12.23 -15.20
C VAL A 228 3.63 12.38 -16.72
N ARG A 229 4.71 11.88 -17.32
CA ARG A 229 4.86 11.83 -18.77
C ARG A 229 3.91 10.82 -19.39
N ASP A 230 3.86 9.59 -18.87
CA ASP A 230 3.11 8.48 -19.45
C ASP A 230 2.23 7.73 -18.44
N HIS A 231 0.96 8.14 -18.36
CA HIS A 231 -0.06 7.50 -17.54
C HIS A 231 -0.37 6.05 -17.92
N ASP A 232 -0.02 5.57 -19.12
CA ASP A 232 -0.20 4.16 -19.48
C ASP A 232 0.62 3.23 -18.57
N LEU A 233 1.76 3.71 -18.05
CA LEU A 233 2.57 2.98 -17.07
C LEU A 233 1.81 2.70 -15.77
N VAL A 234 0.90 3.60 -15.38
CA VAL A 234 0.01 3.42 -14.22
C VAL A 234 -1.23 2.62 -14.61
N LYS A 235 -1.88 2.96 -15.73
CA LYS A 235 -3.12 2.32 -16.21
C LYS A 235 -2.96 0.81 -16.48
N ARG A 236 -1.75 0.38 -16.84
CA ARG A 236 -1.44 -1.06 -17.06
C ARG A 236 -1.21 -1.84 -15.76
N THR A 237 -0.97 -1.19 -14.63
CA THR A 237 -0.69 -1.83 -13.34
C THR A 237 -1.96 -2.01 -12.49
N HIS A 238 -2.07 -3.14 -11.79
CA HIS A 238 -3.15 -3.36 -10.81
C HIS A 238 -3.02 -2.42 -9.60
N ALA A 239 -4.08 -1.66 -9.30
CA ALA A 239 -4.14 -0.71 -8.19
C ALA A 239 -5.06 -1.19 -7.05
N HIS A 240 -4.92 -0.57 -5.86
CA HIS A 240 -5.76 -0.77 -4.66
C HIS A 240 -5.63 -2.15 -3.97
N GLY A 241 -4.53 -2.85 -4.23
CA GLY A 241 -4.15 -4.07 -3.52
C GLY A 241 -4.92 -5.34 -3.88
N ILE A 242 -4.52 -6.44 -3.27
CA ILE A 242 -4.91 -7.81 -3.66
C ILE A 242 -6.40 -8.14 -3.44
N LEU A 243 -7.06 -7.52 -2.46
CA LEU A 243 -8.47 -7.77 -2.15
C LEU A 243 -9.45 -7.08 -3.12
N ARG A 244 -8.94 -6.31 -4.09
CA ARG A 244 -9.73 -5.62 -5.13
C ARG A 244 -9.57 -6.28 -6.49
N SER A 245 -10.67 -6.32 -7.24
CA SER A 245 -10.66 -6.68 -8.65
C SER A 245 -10.06 -5.55 -9.49
N ARG A 246 -9.45 -5.89 -10.64
CA ARG A 246 -8.93 -4.88 -11.58
C ARG A 246 -10.08 -3.98 -12.07
N SER A 247 -9.83 -2.67 -12.13
CA SER A 247 -10.78 -1.67 -12.62
C SER A 247 -10.06 -0.60 -13.42
N THR A 248 -10.49 -0.38 -14.68
CA THR A 248 -9.94 0.69 -15.53
C THR A 248 -10.16 2.05 -14.91
N ALA A 249 -11.36 2.31 -14.37
CA ALA A 249 -11.69 3.57 -13.71
C ALA A 249 -10.84 3.84 -12.46
N ALA A 250 -10.47 2.78 -11.72
CA ALA A 250 -9.54 2.89 -10.59
C ALA A 250 -8.12 3.21 -11.08
N ALA A 251 -7.63 2.49 -12.09
CA ALA A 251 -6.30 2.69 -12.64
C ALA A 251 -6.14 4.10 -13.25
N GLU A 252 -7.14 4.59 -13.98
CA GLU A 252 -7.20 5.98 -14.44
C GLU A 252 -7.26 6.99 -13.30
N GLY A 253 -8.01 6.69 -12.23
CA GLY A 253 -8.06 7.55 -11.05
C GLY A 253 -6.70 7.72 -10.38
N VAL A 254 -5.94 6.63 -10.26
CA VAL A 254 -4.57 6.66 -9.72
C VAL A 254 -3.61 7.35 -10.68
N ALA A 255 -3.70 7.08 -11.98
CA ALA A 255 -2.90 7.74 -13.01
C ALA A 255 -3.09 9.26 -12.96
N ALA A 256 -4.34 9.71 -12.79
CA ALA A 256 -4.70 11.11 -12.74
C ALA A 256 -4.04 11.88 -11.58
N CYS A 257 -3.61 11.21 -10.51
CA CYS A 257 -2.92 11.87 -9.42
C CYS A 257 -1.52 12.38 -9.84
N TYR A 258 -0.86 11.75 -10.81
CA TYR A 258 0.49 12.12 -11.24
C TYR A 258 0.47 13.33 -12.18
N THR A 259 0.74 14.52 -11.63
CA THR A 259 0.57 15.81 -12.34
C THR A 259 1.76 16.77 -12.24
N TYR A 260 2.73 16.49 -11.35
CA TYR A 260 3.79 17.43 -11.00
C TYR A 260 5.01 17.30 -11.93
N GLU A 261 5.30 18.37 -12.68
CA GLU A 261 6.41 18.41 -13.65
C GLU A 261 7.64 19.18 -13.12
N GLY A 262 7.62 19.57 -11.84
CA GLY A 262 8.69 20.34 -11.20
C GLY A 262 9.87 19.48 -10.71
N GLU A 263 10.87 20.15 -10.15
CA GLU A 263 12.01 19.49 -9.50
C GLU A 263 11.58 18.76 -8.23
N LEU A 264 12.28 17.68 -7.92
CA LEU A 264 12.07 16.93 -6.70
C LEU A 264 12.53 17.76 -5.49
N GLY A 265 11.70 17.79 -4.45
CA GLY A 265 12.00 18.49 -3.20
C GLY A 265 13.11 17.82 -2.36
N ASP A 266 13.30 18.34 -1.15
CA ASP A 266 14.26 17.84 -0.17
C ASP A 266 13.89 16.44 0.36
N GLY A 267 14.83 15.79 1.07
CA GLY A 267 14.61 14.47 1.64
C GLY A 267 13.41 14.37 2.61
N ARG A 268 12.85 13.17 2.72
CA ARG A 268 11.81 12.80 3.70
C ARG A 268 12.37 11.73 4.63
N ASP A 269 12.05 11.80 5.92
CA ASP A 269 12.43 10.80 6.92
C ASP A 269 11.32 10.68 7.97
N ALA A 270 11.27 9.53 8.66
CA ALA A 270 10.42 9.32 9.81
C ALA A 270 11.09 9.85 11.09
N ASN A 271 10.26 10.22 12.06
CA ASN A 271 10.77 10.39 13.42
C ASN A 271 11.13 9.00 13.96
N GLY A 272 12.42 8.66 13.98
CA GLY A 272 12.91 7.36 14.47
C GLY A 272 13.22 7.30 15.96
N GLN A 273 12.66 8.21 16.77
CA GLN A 273 12.98 8.31 18.20
C GLN A 273 12.22 7.33 19.09
N PHE A 274 11.04 6.87 18.68
CA PHE A 274 10.26 5.93 19.47
C PHE A 274 10.86 4.52 19.40
N THR A 275 10.81 3.82 20.53
CA THR A 275 11.20 2.41 20.62
C THR A 275 10.20 1.68 21.49
N MET A 276 10.15 0.35 21.36
CA MET A 276 9.39 -0.50 22.28
C MET A 276 10.09 -0.70 23.64
N ALA A 277 11.08 0.14 23.98
CA ALA A 277 11.82 0.00 25.23
C ALA A 277 10.92 0.25 26.45
N MET A 278 10.96 -0.68 27.39
CA MET A 278 10.14 -0.68 28.61
C MET A 278 10.91 -1.36 29.75
N THR A 279 10.43 -1.19 30.98
CA THR A 279 11.01 -1.85 32.16
C THR A 279 9.91 -2.61 32.87
N LEU A 280 10.14 -3.88 33.20
CA LEU A 280 9.28 -4.65 34.08
C LEU A 280 9.89 -4.61 35.48
N ARG A 281 9.26 -3.88 36.39
CA ARG A 281 9.58 -3.91 37.83
C ARG A 281 9.24 -5.29 38.41
N PRO A 282 9.78 -5.64 39.59
CA PRO A 282 9.36 -6.84 40.31
C PRO A 282 7.83 -6.93 40.44
N GLY A 283 7.24 -8.03 39.96
CA GLY A 283 5.79 -8.23 39.95
C GLY A 283 5.05 -7.60 38.76
N GLU A 284 5.75 -6.99 37.79
CA GLU A 284 5.15 -6.55 36.52
C GLU A 284 5.19 -7.64 35.45
N ALA A 285 4.19 -7.58 34.57
CA ALA A 285 4.13 -8.43 33.38
C ALA A 285 3.52 -7.72 32.17
N LEU A 286 4.09 -8.01 31.00
CA LEU A 286 3.50 -7.73 29.70
C LEU A 286 2.80 -8.99 29.19
N VAL A 287 1.56 -8.86 28.74
CA VAL A 287 0.78 -9.96 28.17
C VAL A 287 0.36 -9.62 26.75
N TYR A 288 0.94 -10.32 25.77
CA TYR A 288 0.39 -10.38 24.43
C TYR A 288 -0.86 -11.26 24.46
N ARG A 289 -2.00 -10.74 24.02
CA ARG A 289 -3.25 -11.52 23.89
C ARG A 289 -3.76 -11.38 22.48
N TRP A 290 -4.11 -12.51 21.85
CA TRP A 290 -4.73 -12.49 20.53
C TRP A 290 -6.23 -12.37 20.70
N GLY A 291 -6.84 -11.40 20.02
CA GLY A 291 -8.23 -11.00 20.20
C GLY A 291 -8.37 -9.67 20.95
N HIS A 292 -9.61 -9.18 21.06
CA HIS A 292 -9.94 -7.89 21.64
C HIS A 292 -11.13 -7.99 22.58
N THR A 293 -11.33 -6.97 23.42
CA THR A 293 -12.57 -6.81 24.18
C THR A 293 -13.73 -6.56 23.23
N ASP A 294 -14.97 -6.71 23.67
CA ASP A 294 -16.15 -6.35 22.86
C ASP A 294 -16.93 -5.21 23.54
N PRO A 295 -16.92 -3.98 23.01
CA PRO A 295 -16.23 -3.54 21.78
C PRO A 295 -14.70 -3.48 21.94
N ALA A 296 -13.98 -3.53 20.81
CA ALA A 296 -12.51 -3.44 20.79
C ALA A 296 -12.03 -2.10 21.36
N ARG A 297 -11.18 -2.14 22.38
CA ARG A 297 -10.57 -0.93 22.97
C ARG A 297 -9.40 -0.46 22.10
N CYS A 298 -9.44 0.78 21.65
CA CYS A 298 -8.39 1.37 20.82
C CYS A 298 -8.31 2.88 21.04
N SER A 299 -7.17 3.47 20.71
CA SER A 299 -6.98 4.92 20.67
C SER A 299 -7.30 5.47 19.28
N GLY A 300 -7.93 6.64 19.23
CA GLY A 300 -8.33 7.31 18.00
C GLY A 300 -9.76 6.95 17.60
N THR A 301 -9.95 6.51 16.36
CA THR A 301 -11.29 6.19 15.82
C THR A 301 -11.88 4.96 16.50
N HIS A 302 -13.05 5.12 17.11
CA HIS A 302 -13.76 4.07 17.84
C HIS A 302 -15.26 3.99 17.42
N PRO A 303 -15.80 2.78 17.17
CA PRO A 303 -15.07 1.51 17.06
C PRO A 303 -14.10 1.52 15.87
N PRO A 304 -13.02 0.71 15.91
CA PRO A 304 -12.11 0.58 14.78
C PRO A 304 -12.86 -0.01 13.58
N LYS A 305 -12.49 0.42 12.36
CA LYS A 305 -13.13 -0.07 11.11
C LYS A 305 -13.02 -1.59 10.94
N TYR A 306 -11.91 -2.16 11.40
CA TYR A 306 -11.63 -3.60 11.40
C TYR A 306 -11.21 -4.05 12.80
N PRO A 307 -12.16 -4.41 13.69
CA PRO A 307 -11.86 -4.80 15.07
C PRO A 307 -10.81 -5.92 15.19
N ASP A 308 -10.88 -6.94 14.33
CA ASP A 308 -9.94 -8.07 14.31
C ASP A 308 -8.49 -7.69 13.94
N THR A 309 -8.25 -6.45 13.50
CA THR A 309 -6.90 -5.91 13.30
C THR A 309 -6.31 -5.27 14.56
N VAL A 310 -7.09 -5.21 15.64
CA VAL A 310 -6.69 -4.72 16.96
C VAL A 310 -6.67 -5.89 17.93
N CYS A 311 -5.63 -5.97 18.75
CA CYS A 311 -5.58 -6.86 19.89
C CYS A 311 -5.47 -6.05 21.19
N ASN A 312 -6.14 -6.52 22.23
CA ASN A 312 -6.03 -5.91 23.55
C ASN A 312 -5.13 -6.78 24.43
N GLY A 313 -3.84 -6.42 24.56
CA GLY A 313 -2.93 -7.03 25.53
C GLY A 313 -3.14 -6.52 26.95
N LEU A 314 -2.27 -6.91 27.89
CA LEU A 314 -2.26 -6.40 29.26
C LEU A 314 -0.89 -5.86 29.69
N TRP A 315 -0.91 -4.81 30.49
CA TRP A 315 0.17 -4.42 31.39
C TRP A 315 -0.28 -4.62 32.84
N GLU A 316 0.31 -5.59 33.52
CA GLU A 316 -0.04 -5.97 34.89
C GLU A 316 1.03 -5.55 35.89
N TYR A 317 0.62 -5.13 37.08
CA TYR A 317 1.51 -4.95 38.21
C TYR A 317 0.91 -5.52 39.50
N ARG A 318 1.62 -6.47 40.11
CA ARG A 318 1.27 -7.16 41.36
C ARG A 318 2.39 -6.96 42.38
N PRO A 319 2.49 -5.80 43.04
CA PRO A 319 3.51 -5.57 44.05
C PRO A 319 3.37 -6.54 45.22
N ASP A 320 4.49 -7.11 45.68
CA ASP A 320 4.53 -7.85 46.94
C ASP A 320 4.53 -6.88 48.13
N LEU A 321 3.36 -6.77 48.76
CA LEU A 321 3.13 -5.90 49.91
C LEU A 321 3.52 -6.53 51.26
N SER A 322 3.94 -7.79 51.29
CA SER A 322 4.27 -8.51 52.53
C SER A 322 5.64 -8.15 53.10
N GLY A 323 6.57 -7.73 52.24
CA GLY A 323 7.91 -7.27 52.60
C GLY A 323 8.15 -5.79 52.30
N ASP A 324 9.41 -5.43 52.01
CA ASP A 324 9.81 -4.06 51.66
C ASP A 324 9.95 -3.83 50.14
N LEU A 325 9.82 -4.88 49.32
CA LEU A 325 10.07 -4.83 47.88
C LEU A 325 9.14 -3.83 47.16
N TRP A 326 7.87 -3.74 47.56
CA TRP A 326 6.90 -2.79 47.00
C TRP A 326 7.35 -1.33 47.06
N GLN A 327 8.22 -0.96 48.01
CA GLN A 327 8.73 0.40 48.13
C GLN A 327 9.57 0.79 46.91
N LYS A 328 10.33 -0.16 46.34
CA LYS A 328 11.13 0.08 45.13
C LYS A 328 10.25 0.38 43.91
N GLY A 329 9.08 -0.24 43.85
CA GLY A 329 8.15 -0.05 42.75
C GLY A 329 7.24 1.17 42.90
N ALA A 330 7.26 1.86 44.05
CA ALA A 330 6.51 3.09 44.27
C ALA A 330 7.32 4.31 43.77
N GLU A 331 6.64 5.23 43.09
CA GLU A 331 7.17 6.55 42.71
C GLU A 331 7.38 7.41 43.97
N SER A 332 6.48 7.32 44.95
CA SER A 332 6.67 7.93 46.26
C SER A 332 5.85 7.25 47.35
N VAL A 333 6.35 7.31 48.58
CA VAL A 333 5.69 6.78 49.77
C VAL A 333 5.73 7.83 50.88
N ARG A 334 4.59 8.12 51.50
CA ARG A 334 4.48 9.08 52.61
C ARG A 334 3.66 8.48 53.74
N HIS A 335 4.19 8.52 54.96
CA HIS A 335 3.48 8.12 56.18
C HIS A 335 2.83 6.72 56.15
N VAL A 336 3.37 5.77 55.40
CA VAL A 336 2.92 4.36 55.39
C VAL A 336 3.83 3.52 56.29
N ARG A 337 3.29 2.44 56.84
CA ARG A 337 4.01 1.38 57.55
C ARG A 337 3.44 0.01 57.19
N SER A 338 4.28 -1.01 57.18
CA SER A 338 3.85 -2.41 57.07
C SER A 338 3.35 -2.92 58.42
N THR A 339 2.23 -3.65 58.43
CA THR A 339 1.71 -4.36 59.61
C THR A 339 1.36 -5.81 59.23
N PRO A 340 1.11 -6.71 60.20
CA PRO A 340 0.64 -8.07 59.90
C PRO A 340 -0.67 -8.12 59.09
N ASP A 341 -1.49 -7.06 59.15
CA ASP A 341 -2.78 -6.94 58.46
C ASP A 341 -2.69 -6.14 57.15
N GLY A 342 -1.48 -5.89 56.64
CA GLY A 342 -1.21 -5.13 55.42
C GLY A 342 -0.62 -3.74 55.66
N LEU A 343 -0.51 -2.95 54.59
CA LEU A 343 -0.04 -1.57 54.66
C LEU A 343 -1.08 -0.69 55.34
N ALA A 344 -0.61 0.17 56.26
CA ALA A 344 -1.44 1.08 57.02
C ALA A 344 -0.79 2.47 57.13
N ALA A 345 -1.60 3.49 57.39
CA ALA A 345 -1.09 4.80 57.73
C ALA A 345 -0.34 4.80 59.08
N ARG A 346 0.65 5.69 59.21
CA ARG A 346 1.23 6.05 60.51
C ARG A 346 0.17 6.80 61.32
N LYS A 347 0.17 6.56 62.65
CA LYS A 347 -0.84 7.11 63.56
C LYS A 347 -1.01 8.63 63.40
N GLY A 348 -2.25 9.08 63.20
CA GLY A 348 -2.60 10.51 63.08
C GLY A 348 -2.16 11.18 61.78
N ARG A 349 -1.80 10.41 60.75
CA ARG A 349 -1.42 10.90 59.42
C ARG A 349 -2.23 10.19 58.34
N THR A 350 -2.33 10.80 57.17
CA THR A 350 -2.76 10.14 55.93
C THR A 350 -1.54 9.50 55.29
N GLY A 351 -1.59 8.17 55.12
CA GLY A 351 -0.61 7.43 54.35
C GLY A 351 -0.88 7.59 52.86
N ALA A 352 0.15 7.76 52.04
CA ALA A 352 0.01 7.84 50.59
C ALA A 352 1.10 7.02 49.90
N ILE A 353 0.71 6.23 48.90
CA ILE A 353 1.61 5.53 47.98
C ILE A 353 1.25 5.98 46.57
N VAL A 354 2.24 6.41 45.79
CA VAL A 354 2.06 6.74 44.37
C VAL A 354 2.82 5.72 43.54
N TRP A 355 2.17 5.14 42.55
CA TRP A 355 2.80 4.33 41.51
C TRP A 355 2.69 5.05 40.18
N LYS A 356 3.80 5.12 39.43
CA LYS A 356 3.77 5.49 38.02
C LYS A 356 3.60 4.24 37.20
N MET A 357 2.54 4.19 36.40
CA MET A 357 2.32 3.14 35.41
C MET A 357 2.80 3.65 34.07
N ARG A 358 3.65 2.89 33.37
CA ARG A 358 4.24 3.29 32.09
C ARG A 358 4.30 2.08 31.16
N SER A 359 3.91 2.27 29.91
CA SER A 359 3.97 1.25 28.86
C SER A 359 4.49 1.86 27.56
N ALA A 360 5.13 1.05 26.71
CA ALA A 360 5.39 1.43 25.32
C ALA A 360 4.17 1.21 24.42
N TYR A 361 3.18 0.44 24.87
CA TYR A 361 1.88 0.33 24.21
C TYR A 361 0.91 1.38 24.76
N VAL A 362 -0.05 1.81 23.94
CA VAL A 362 -1.06 2.77 24.37
C VAL A 362 -2.00 2.10 25.37
N LEU A 363 -2.19 2.76 26.51
CA LEU A 363 -3.13 2.37 27.56
C LEU A 363 -4.55 2.75 27.12
N VAL A 364 -5.46 1.79 27.07
CA VAL A 364 -6.82 1.93 26.51
C VAL A 364 -7.92 1.45 27.45
N GLY A 365 -7.58 1.24 28.73
CA GLY A 365 -8.49 0.77 29.76
C GLY A 365 -7.71 0.18 30.95
N GLY A 366 -8.43 -0.21 31.99
CA GLY A 366 -7.80 -0.89 33.12
C GLY A 366 -8.74 -1.12 34.30
N ARG A 367 -8.22 -1.83 35.31
CA ARG A 367 -8.92 -2.12 36.55
C ARG A 367 -7.95 -2.30 37.72
N LEU A 368 -8.49 -2.22 38.93
CA LEU A 368 -7.81 -2.48 40.18
C LEU A 368 -8.49 -3.66 40.91
N ASP A 369 -7.72 -4.70 41.22
CA ASP A 369 -8.14 -5.73 42.16
C ASP A 369 -7.48 -5.44 43.52
N VAL A 370 -8.29 -5.07 44.51
CA VAL A 370 -7.83 -4.58 45.81
C VAL A 370 -8.25 -5.55 46.91
N ASP A 371 -7.28 -6.08 47.65
CA ASP A 371 -7.53 -6.77 48.91
C ASP A 371 -7.20 -5.82 50.07
N GLY A 372 -8.20 -5.48 50.86
CA GLY A 372 -8.07 -4.52 51.95
C GLY A 372 -9.40 -3.93 52.38
N SER A 373 -9.35 -2.94 53.25
CA SER A 373 -10.51 -2.22 53.75
C SER A 373 -10.23 -0.72 53.77
N GLY A 374 -11.07 0.08 53.12
CA GLY A 374 -10.97 1.55 53.15
C GLY A 374 -9.82 2.26 52.40
N PRO A 375 -8.97 1.64 51.53
CA PRO A 375 -8.05 2.42 50.71
C PRO A 375 -8.80 3.27 49.69
N ARG A 376 -8.36 4.52 49.49
CA ARG A 376 -8.90 5.43 48.46
C ARG A 376 -7.91 5.55 47.31
N PHE A 377 -8.38 5.36 46.07
CA PHE A 377 -7.54 5.49 44.89
C PHE A 377 -7.83 6.77 44.12
N LEU A 378 -6.76 7.38 43.59
CA LEU A 378 -6.83 8.53 42.70
C LEU A 378 -5.91 8.34 41.49
N LEU A 379 -6.35 8.79 40.32
CA LEU A 379 -5.58 8.79 39.08
C LEU A 379 -5.18 10.21 38.69
N SER A 380 -3.98 10.35 38.13
CA SER A 380 -3.46 11.61 37.59
C SER A 380 -2.64 11.38 36.32
N TRP A 381 -2.74 12.28 35.35
CA TRP A 381 -1.93 12.23 34.12
C TRP A 381 -0.58 12.92 34.26
N ASP A 382 -0.48 13.90 35.17
CA ASP A 382 0.68 14.77 35.35
C ASP A 382 1.32 14.66 36.75
N GLY A 383 0.69 13.92 37.67
CA GLY A 383 1.08 13.79 39.07
C GLY A 383 0.62 14.96 39.95
N GLN A 384 -0.10 15.93 39.38
CA GLN A 384 -0.55 17.16 40.05
C GLN A 384 -2.07 17.18 40.21
N GLU A 385 -2.81 16.95 39.12
CA GLU A 385 -4.27 16.92 39.13
C GLU A 385 -4.77 15.50 39.40
N TRP A 386 -5.47 15.31 40.52
CA TRP A 386 -5.91 13.99 40.98
C TRP A 386 -7.42 13.86 40.90
N ARG A 387 -7.90 12.77 40.31
CA ARG A 387 -9.31 12.41 40.20
C ARG A 387 -9.56 11.12 40.95
N PRO A 388 -10.71 10.94 41.63
CA PRO A 388 -11.07 9.65 42.21
C PRO A 388 -11.00 8.54 41.16
N ALA A 389 -10.47 7.37 41.54
CA ALA A 389 -10.41 6.20 40.68
C ALA A 389 -11.10 5.03 41.39
N GLY A 390 -12.07 4.43 40.70
CA GLY A 390 -12.73 3.22 41.16
C GLY A 390 -11.93 1.95 40.87
N PRO A 391 -12.51 0.77 41.15
CA PRO A 391 -11.93 -0.50 40.72
C PRO A 391 -11.96 -0.68 39.19
N ASP A 392 -12.86 0.00 38.48
CA ASP A 392 -12.85 0.13 37.02
C ASP A 392 -12.17 1.46 36.66
N LEU A 393 -11.16 1.41 35.79
CA LEU A 393 -10.41 2.59 35.33
C LEU A 393 -10.80 3.03 33.92
N ASP A 394 -11.71 2.33 33.23
CA ASP A 394 -11.98 2.52 31.81
C ASP A 394 -12.48 3.94 31.48
N GLU A 395 -13.23 4.56 32.39
CA GLU A 395 -13.70 5.95 32.23
C GLU A 395 -12.55 6.97 32.11
N HIS A 396 -11.36 6.61 32.57
CA HIS A 396 -10.16 7.45 32.45
C HIS A 396 -9.46 7.30 31.08
N PHE A 397 -9.78 6.27 30.29
CA PHE A 397 -9.11 6.03 28.99
C PHE A 397 -10.08 6.12 27.80
N PRO A 398 -10.74 7.28 27.59
CA PRO A 398 -11.68 7.41 26.47
C PRO A 398 -10.96 7.31 25.12
N PRO A 399 -11.49 6.55 24.14
CA PRO A 399 -10.83 6.30 22.86
C PRO A 399 -10.44 7.55 22.06
N ALA A 400 -11.30 8.58 22.07
CA ALA A 400 -11.14 9.79 21.27
C ALA A 400 -10.10 10.78 21.83
N GLU A 401 -9.53 10.51 23.01
CA GLU A 401 -8.46 11.34 23.58
C GLU A 401 -7.08 10.98 23.02
N ARG A 402 -6.13 11.88 23.29
CA ARG A 402 -4.70 11.67 23.00
C ARG A 402 -4.22 10.35 23.60
N ALA A 403 -3.44 9.58 22.82
CA ALA A 403 -2.79 8.36 23.26
C ALA A 403 -2.04 8.54 24.59
N ARG A 404 -2.30 7.63 25.55
CA ARG A 404 -1.71 7.65 26.90
C ARG A 404 -0.71 6.50 27.04
N TYR A 405 0.51 6.84 27.42
CA TYR A 405 1.60 5.88 27.66
C TYR A 405 1.99 5.78 29.15
N HIS A 406 1.44 6.66 29.98
CA HIS A 406 1.63 6.62 31.42
C HIS A 406 0.52 7.34 32.17
N TYR A 407 0.39 7.01 33.46
CA TYR A 407 -0.37 7.75 34.46
C TYR A 407 0.22 7.50 35.84
N TYR A 408 -0.26 8.23 36.84
CA TYR A 408 0.05 8.03 38.24
C TYR A 408 -1.19 7.53 38.98
N LEU A 409 -1.05 6.44 39.72
CA LEU A 409 -2.07 5.92 40.63
C LEU A 409 -1.64 6.21 42.06
N LYS A 410 -2.48 6.87 42.84
CA LYS A 410 -2.25 7.13 44.27
C LYS A 410 -3.22 6.30 45.10
N CYS A 411 -2.70 5.55 46.06
CA CYS A 411 -3.47 4.96 47.15
C CYS A 411 -3.29 5.81 48.41
N GLU A 412 -4.40 6.25 48.99
CA GLU A 412 -4.44 6.91 50.30
C GLU A 412 -5.03 5.98 51.35
N LEU A 413 -4.39 5.97 52.52
CA LEU A 413 -4.77 5.18 53.69
C LEU A 413 -5.02 6.14 54.84
N GLU A 414 -6.21 6.08 55.42
CA GLU A 414 -6.60 6.92 56.57
C GLU A 414 -7.27 6.05 57.66
N GLY A 415 -7.07 6.44 58.93
CA GLY A 415 -7.66 5.73 60.07
C GLY A 415 -7.39 4.23 60.06
N ASP A 416 -8.45 3.44 59.97
CA ASP A 416 -8.41 1.98 59.98
C ASP A 416 -8.24 1.35 58.59
N ALA A 417 -7.94 2.16 57.56
CA ALA A 417 -7.69 1.64 56.22
C ALA A 417 -6.49 0.67 56.20
N ARG A 418 -6.63 -0.45 55.48
CA ARG A 418 -5.60 -1.48 55.29
C ARG A 418 -5.54 -1.88 53.82
N LEU A 419 -4.34 -1.99 53.28
CA LEU A 419 -4.09 -2.56 51.96
C LEU A 419 -3.25 -3.83 52.10
N ARG A 420 -3.87 -4.99 51.91
CA ARG A 420 -3.21 -6.30 51.98
C ARG A 420 -2.68 -6.76 50.62
N GLY A 421 -3.39 -6.45 49.55
CA GLY A 421 -3.01 -6.81 48.19
C GLY A 421 -3.53 -5.81 47.17
N LEU A 422 -2.77 -5.66 46.09
CA LEU A 422 -3.13 -4.80 44.97
C LEU A 422 -2.69 -5.48 43.67
N THR A 423 -3.60 -5.57 42.70
CA THR A 423 -3.27 -5.81 41.30
C THR A 423 -3.75 -4.63 40.48
N ILE A 424 -2.85 -4.04 39.70
CA ILE A 424 -3.18 -3.02 38.70
C ILE A 424 -3.11 -3.69 37.35
N VAL A 425 -4.20 -3.70 36.60
CA VAL A 425 -4.26 -4.26 35.24
C VAL A 425 -4.64 -3.16 34.27
N ASN A 426 -3.88 -2.99 33.20
CA ASN A 426 -4.20 -2.05 32.13
C ASN A 426 -4.36 -2.81 30.82
N ASP A 427 -5.41 -2.49 30.07
CA ASP A 427 -5.52 -2.95 28.69
C ASP A 427 -4.60 -2.08 27.82
N VAL A 428 -3.87 -2.74 26.93
CA VAL A 428 -2.99 -2.08 25.97
C VAL A 428 -3.39 -2.44 24.55
N GLN A 429 -3.34 -1.45 23.64
CA GLN A 429 -3.59 -1.68 22.23
C GLN A 429 -2.35 -2.28 21.54
N MET A 430 -2.54 -3.34 20.76
CA MET A 430 -1.50 -4.03 20.01
C MET A 430 -1.95 -4.31 18.58
N ALA A 431 -1.01 -4.24 17.64
CA ALA A 431 -1.17 -4.75 16.28
C ALA A 431 -0.75 -6.23 16.26
N PRO A 432 -1.59 -7.17 15.80
CA PRO A 432 -1.32 -8.59 15.99
C PRO A 432 -0.15 -9.14 15.19
N LEU A 433 0.22 -8.52 14.07
CA LEU A 433 1.43 -8.91 13.32
C LEU A 433 2.74 -8.50 13.99
N GLY A 434 2.71 -7.58 14.96
CA GLY A 434 3.85 -7.26 15.80
C GLY A 434 4.05 -8.25 16.96
N MET A 435 3.11 -9.16 17.19
CA MET A 435 3.14 -10.10 18.30
C MET A 435 3.90 -11.39 17.94
N PRO A 436 4.46 -12.12 18.93
CA PRO A 436 5.26 -13.31 18.70
C PRO A 436 4.39 -14.55 18.41
N GLU A 437 3.67 -14.55 17.28
CA GLU A 437 2.73 -15.61 16.88
C GLU A 437 3.42 -16.96 16.58
N MET A 438 2.76 -18.05 16.96
CA MET A 438 3.15 -19.41 16.59
C MET A 438 2.49 -19.88 15.28
N ALA A 439 3.19 -20.78 14.58
CA ALA A 439 2.67 -21.57 13.47
C ALA A 439 2.67 -23.07 13.86
N VAL A 440 1.90 -23.91 13.17
CA VAL A 440 1.96 -25.37 13.36
C VAL A 440 3.40 -25.86 13.14
N GLY A 441 3.89 -26.71 14.04
CA GLY A 441 5.25 -27.23 14.05
C GLY A 441 6.15 -26.57 15.11
N GLU A 442 7.46 -26.57 14.84
CA GLU A 442 8.45 -26.01 15.75
C GLU A 442 8.51 -24.48 15.67
N ASN A 443 8.36 -23.82 16.80
CA ASN A 443 8.51 -22.37 16.94
C ASN A 443 9.73 -22.09 17.83
N ARG A 444 10.75 -21.43 17.25
CA ARG A 444 11.93 -20.98 17.99
C ARG A 444 11.70 -19.58 18.52
N PHE A 445 11.80 -19.45 19.83
CA PHE A 445 11.71 -18.19 20.53
C PHE A 445 13.08 -17.76 21.05
N VAL A 446 13.32 -16.45 20.98
CA VAL A 446 14.50 -15.79 21.53
C VAL A 446 14.01 -14.71 22.49
N TYR A 447 14.26 -14.93 23.78
CA TYR A 447 14.15 -13.89 24.78
C TYR A 447 15.47 -13.10 24.86
N ALA A 448 15.38 -11.78 24.99
CA ALA A 448 16.52 -10.93 25.32
C ALA A 448 16.10 -9.73 26.19
N ASP A 449 17.02 -9.24 27.01
CA ASP A 449 16.88 -8.03 27.83
C ASP A 449 18.23 -7.28 27.97
N GLU A 450 18.18 -6.06 28.48
CA GLU A 450 19.32 -5.15 28.69
C GLU A 450 19.64 -4.93 30.18
N SER A 451 19.22 -5.84 31.04
CA SER A 451 19.40 -5.72 32.50
C SER A 451 20.88 -5.92 32.88
N PRO A 452 21.49 -5.01 33.65
CA PRO A 452 22.91 -5.08 33.99
C PRO A 452 23.24 -6.15 35.05
N GLY A 453 22.24 -6.60 35.82
CA GLY A 453 22.38 -7.50 36.97
C GLY A 453 21.63 -8.82 36.82
N GLY A 454 21.43 -9.55 37.92
CA GLY A 454 20.58 -10.75 37.95
C GLY A 454 19.18 -10.45 37.38
N ARG A 455 18.55 -11.47 36.78
CA ARG A 455 17.15 -11.39 36.34
C ARG A 455 16.47 -12.71 36.63
N SER A 456 15.17 -12.65 36.87
CA SER A 456 14.33 -13.84 36.96
C SER A 456 13.03 -13.54 36.24
N VAL A 457 12.89 -14.10 35.05
CA VAL A 457 11.77 -13.85 34.16
C VAL A 457 11.06 -15.15 33.88
N ARG A 458 9.73 -15.13 33.95
CA ARG A 458 8.89 -16.27 33.58
C ARG A 458 8.10 -15.92 32.34
N ILE A 459 8.23 -16.75 31.30
CA ILE A 459 7.46 -16.65 30.08
C ILE A 459 6.44 -17.78 30.05
N VAL A 460 5.16 -17.44 29.88
CA VAL A 460 4.07 -18.42 29.78
C VAL A 460 3.39 -18.26 28.43
N HIS A 461 3.38 -19.33 27.65
CA HIS A 461 2.62 -19.44 26.40
C HIS A 461 1.35 -20.25 26.66
N GLU A 462 0.23 -19.79 26.11
CA GLU A 462 -1.01 -20.56 26.04
C GLU A 462 -1.60 -20.48 24.63
N TRP A 463 -1.98 -21.64 24.10
CA TRP A 463 -2.56 -21.77 22.76
C TRP A 463 -3.54 -22.93 22.69
N VAL A 464 -4.29 -22.97 21.59
CA VAL A 464 -5.24 -24.03 21.27
C VAL A 464 -4.79 -24.75 20.01
N GLU A 465 -4.67 -26.06 20.06
CA GLU A 465 -4.41 -26.92 18.90
C GLU A 465 -5.73 -27.42 18.34
N ARG A 466 -5.99 -27.16 17.06
CA ARG A 466 -7.17 -27.65 16.33
C ARG A 466 -6.74 -28.65 15.28
N SER A 467 -7.39 -29.83 15.28
CA SER A 467 -7.18 -30.90 14.29
C SER A 467 -8.46 -31.27 13.53
N ALA A 468 -9.48 -30.42 13.57
CA ALA A 468 -10.80 -30.69 12.99
C ALA A 468 -10.79 -30.75 11.45
N THR A 469 -9.86 -30.02 10.82
CA THR A 469 -9.66 -30.00 9.37
C THR A 469 -8.18 -29.89 9.06
N ARG A 470 -7.70 -30.59 8.04
CA ARG A 470 -6.35 -30.44 7.49
C ARG A 470 -6.38 -29.41 6.37
N PRO A 471 -5.38 -28.51 6.27
CA PRO A 471 -5.31 -27.56 5.17
C PRO A 471 -5.34 -28.25 3.79
N PRO A 472 -5.85 -27.56 2.76
CA PRO A 472 -5.68 -27.98 1.37
C PRO A 472 -4.22 -28.36 1.07
N ARG A 473 -4.02 -29.38 0.24
CA ARG A 473 -2.68 -29.67 -0.30
C ARG A 473 -2.26 -28.55 -1.24
N ALA A 474 -0.96 -28.29 -1.32
CA ALA A 474 -0.42 -27.40 -2.33
C ALA A 474 -0.75 -27.95 -3.74
N PRO A 475 -1.02 -27.08 -4.74
CA PRO A 475 -1.07 -27.48 -6.14
C PRO A 475 0.16 -28.33 -6.54
N ALA A 476 -0.09 -29.54 -7.06
CA ALA A 476 0.95 -30.54 -7.26
C ALA A 476 1.85 -30.26 -8.49
N ALA A 477 1.28 -29.68 -9.54
CA ALA A 477 1.99 -29.46 -10.79
C ALA A 477 1.51 -28.19 -11.52
N PRO A 478 2.41 -27.50 -12.24
CA PRO A 478 2.04 -26.52 -13.23
C PRO A 478 1.63 -27.25 -14.52
N LEU A 479 0.48 -26.89 -15.07
CA LEU A 479 -0.01 -27.42 -16.35
C LEU A 479 0.42 -26.53 -17.51
N GLU A 480 0.38 -25.21 -17.30
CA GLU A 480 0.79 -24.22 -18.29
C GLU A 480 1.28 -22.95 -17.57
N PRO A 481 2.46 -22.42 -17.90
CA PRO A 481 3.55 -23.09 -18.60
C PRO A 481 4.05 -24.30 -17.79
N ALA A 482 4.63 -25.30 -18.47
CA ALA A 482 5.31 -26.40 -17.78
C ALA A 482 6.51 -25.88 -16.95
N ASP A 483 6.88 -26.59 -15.89
CA ASP A 483 8.03 -26.21 -15.05
C ASP A 483 9.33 -26.26 -15.85
N GLY A 484 10.08 -25.16 -15.87
CA GLY A 484 11.26 -24.96 -16.70
C GLY A 484 10.96 -24.77 -18.19
N GLY A 485 9.68 -24.68 -18.56
CA GLY A 485 9.22 -24.59 -19.94
C GLY A 485 9.16 -23.18 -20.50
N GLU A 486 8.64 -23.09 -21.72
CA GLU A 486 8.40 -21.83 -22.41
C GLU A 486 6.90 -21.52 -22.50
N ALA A 487 6.57 -20.23 -22.54
CA ALA A 487 5.21 -19.76 -22.82
C ALA A 487 5.19 -19.00 -24.15
N GLU A 488 4.25 -19.30 -25.04
CA GLU A 488 4.10 -18.58 -26.30
C GLU A 488 3.47 -17.20 -26.06
N GLY A 489 4.19 -16.15 -26.43
CA GLY A 489 3.74 -14.77 -26.20
C GLY A 489 3.82 -14.35 -24.72
N THR A 490 3.22 -13.20 -24.43
CA THR A 490 3.16 -12.60 -23.08
C THR A 490 1.73 -12.36 -22.60
N ARG A 491 0.75 -12.91 -23.33
CA ARG A 491 -0.66 -12.96 -22.95
C ARG A 491 -1.14 -14.41 -23.03
N PHE A 492 -0.97 -15.12 -21.94
CA PHE A 492 -1.40 -16.50 -21.77
C PHE A 492 -2.00 -16.66 -20.36
N ALA A 493 -2.47 -17.88 -20.05
CA ALA A 493 -2.96 -18.20 -18.71
C ALA A 493 -1.99 -19.14 -18.00
N PHE A 494 -1.69 -18.84 -16.74
CA PHE A 494 -1.10 -19.80 -15.84
C PHE A 494 -2.17 -20.82 -15.45
N ARG A 495 -1.89 -22.11 -15.57
CA ARG A 495 -2.77 -23.21 -15.19
C ARG A 495 -2.01 -24.17 -14.30
N TRP A 496 -2.67 -24.68 -13.27
CA TRP A 496 -2.09 -25.67 -12.36
C TRP A 496 -3.09 -26.78 -12.10
N ALA A 497 -2.59 -27.92 -11.63
CA ALA A 497 -3.44 -29.00 -11.16
C ALA A 497 -4.29 -28.50 -9.97
N PRO A 498 -5.63 -28.64 -10.02
CA PRO A 498 -6.48 -28.28 -8.89
C PRO A 498 -6.00 -28.94 -7.60
N SER A 499 -6.08 -28.21 -6.49
CA SER A 499 -5.68 -28.73 -5.18
C SER A 499 -6.68 -29.75 -4.65
N GLU A 500 -6.16 -30.78 -4.00
CA GLU A 500 -6.97 -31.76 -3.27
C GLU A 500 -7.07 -31.35 -1.80
N HIS A 501 -8.28 -31.45 -1.25
CA HIS A 501 -8.49 -31.31 0.19
C HIS A 501 -8.43 -32.68 0.87
N PRO A 502 -7.54 -32.92 1.85
CA PRO A 502 -7.42 -34.23 2.51
C PRO A 502 -8.71 -34.73 3.17
N ASP A 503 -9.55 -33.81 3.62
CA ASP A 503 -10.85 -34.10 4.27
C ASP A 503 -12.07 -33.84 3.36
N GLY A 504 -11.84 -33.57 2.06
CA GLY A 504 -12.92 -33.41 1.07
C GLY A 504 -13.64 -32.05 1.04
N ALA A 505 -13.20 -31.05 1.81
CA ALA A 505 -13.76 -29.69 1.75
C ALA A 505 -13.51 -29.04 0.38
N ALA A 506 -14.41 -28.13 -0.02
CA ALA A 506 -14.31 -27.46 -1.31
C ALA A 506 -13.15 -26.45 -1.34
N ILE A 507 -12.41 -26.41 -2.47
CA ILE A 507 -11.44 -25.34 -2.75
C ILE A 507 -12.18 -24.14 -3.33
N VAL A 508 -12.12 -22.99 -2.66
CA VAL A 508 -12.91 -21.80 -3.02
C VAL A 508 -12.07 -20.67 -3.60
N ASP A 509 -10.76 -20.67 -3.37
CA ASP A 509 -9.86 -19.65 -3.92
C ASP A 509 -8.43 -20.17 -4.07
N TYR A 510 -7.65 -19.42 -4.85
CA TYR A 510 -6.21 -19.58 -4.98
C TYR A 510 -5.53 -18.24 -4.82
N HIS A 511 -4.33 -18.28 -4.23
CA HIS A 511 -3.43 -17.14 -4.17
C HIS A 511 -2.25 -17.41 -5.10
N PHE A 512 -2.07 -16.55 -6.09
CA PHE A 512 -1.01 -16.59 -7.10
C PHE A 512 0.07 -15.54 -6.81
N MET A 513 1.33 -15.96 -6.94
CA MET A 513 2.49 -15.08 -6.87
C MET A 513 3.46 -15.37 -8.03
N LEU A 514 3.92 -14.32 -8.73
CA LEU A 514 5.05 -14.38 -9.66
C LEU A 514 6.13 -13.34 -9.31
N SER A 515 7.39 -13.73 -9.46
CA SER A 515 8.59 -12.94 -9.17
C SER A 515 9.65 -13.13 -10.25
N ASP A 516 10.55 -12.15 -10.38
CA ASP A 516 11.83 -12.25 -11.09
C ASP A 516 12.94 -12.85 -10.21
N HIS A 517 12.63 -13.24 -8.97
CA HIS A 517 13.56 -13.84 -8.02
C HIS A 517 13.15 -15.24 -7.57
N ALA A 518 14.11 -16.17 -7.58
CA ALA A 518 13.89 -17.57 -7.21
C ALA A 518 13.41 -17.80 -5.78
N ASP A 519 13.73 -16.89 -4.85
CA ASP A 519 13.33 -17.00 -3.45
C ASP A 519 11.87 -16.58 -3.19
N MET A 520 11.18 -16.03 -4.20
CA MET A 520 9.78 -15.60 -4.15
C MET A 520 9.48 -14.67 -2.96
N ARG A 521 10.44 -13.79 -2.63
CA ARG A 521 10.32 -12.90 -1.46
C ARG A 521 9.29 -11.80 -1.65
N PHE A 522 9.20 -11.25 -2.86
CA PHE A 522 8.25 -10.21 -3.23
C PHE A 522 7.82 -10.38 -4.69
N PRO A 523 6.61 -9.92 -5.07
CA PRO A 523 6.12 -10.08 -6.43
C PRO A 523 6.80 -9.11 -7.38
N LEU A 524 6.81 -9.42 -8.68
CA LEU A 524 7.31 -8.52 -9.72
C LEU A 524 6.53 -7.19 -9.77
N SER A 525 5.21 -7.28 -9.62
CA SER A 525 4.28 -6.17 -9.45
C SER A 525 2.97 -6.70 -8.85
N MET A 526 2.01 -5.83 -8.55
CA MET A 526 0.70 -6.25 -8.04
C MET A 526 -0.22 -6.88 -9.08
N ASP A 527 0.17 -6.88 -10.36
CA ASP A 527 -0.46 -7.76 -11.35
C ASP A 527 -0.13 -9.23 -11.07
N PHE A 528 0.94 -9.49 -10.31
CA PHE A 528 1.47 -10.82 -10.02
C PHE A 528 1.34 -11.23 -8.55
N TRP A 529 0.46 -10.57 -7.80
CA TRP A 529 0.10 -10.93 -6.42
C TRP A 529 -1.43 -10.89 -6.30
N LYS A 530 -2.08 -12.03 -6.62
CA LYS A 530 -3.52 -12.08 -6.91
C LYS A 530 -4.23 -13.17 -6.14
N LEU A 531 -5.43 -12.83 -5.65
CA LEU A 531 -6.47 -13.81 -5.35
C LEU A 531 -7.27 -14.08 -6.63
N ILE A 532 -7.45 -15.33 -7.00
CA ILE A 532 -8.18 -15.71 -8.21
C ILE A 532 -9.65 -15.35 -8.11
N SER A 533 -10.22 -15.34 -6.91
CA SER A 533 -11.56 -14.80 -6.64
C SER A 533 -11.74 -13.31 -7.02
N ARG A 534 -10.64 -12.58 -7.24
CA ARG A 534 -10.59 -11.16 -7.64
C ARG A 534 -10.16 -10.97 -9.10
N THR A 535 -10.16 -12.03 -9.91
CA THR A 535 -9.87 -11.98 -11.34
C THR A 535 -11.07 -12.52 -12.15
N PRO A 536 -11.09 -12.36 -13.48
CA PRO A 536 -12.08 -13.02 -14.34
C PRO A 536 -12.06 -14.56 -14.27
N ASP A 537 -11.01 -15.16 -13.69
CA ASP A 537 -10.81 -16.60 -13.58
C ASP A 537 -11.39 -17.20 -12.28
N LYS A 538 -12.18 -16.42 -11.53
CA LYS A 538 -12.80 -16.84 -10.28
C LYS A 538 -13.42 -18.25 -10.38
N GLY A 539 -13.06 -19.10 -9.41
CA GLY A 539 -13.56 -20.48 -9.32
C GLY A 539 -12.80 -21.50 -10.17
N THR A 540 -11.67 -21.11 -10.77
CA THR A 540 -10.84 -22.01 -11.60
C THR A 540 -9.40 -22.09 -11.09
N ALA A 541 -8.69 -23.15 -11.47
CA ALA A 541 -7.26 -23.33 -11.21
C ALA A 541 -6.41 -22.67 -12.31
N GLN A 542 -6.70 -21.39 -12.61
CA GLN A 542 -5.95 -20.62 -13.58
C GLN A 542 -5.83 -19.14 -13.19
N TYR A 543 -4.84 -18.47 -13.76
CA TYR A 543 -4.72 -17.02 -13.79
C TYR A 543 -4.39 -16.53 -15.20
N SER A 544 -5.32 -15.83 -15.83
CA SER A 544 -5.18 -15.24 -17.15
C SER A 544 -4.55 -13.85 -17.04
N LEU A 545 -3.44 -13.63 -17.74
CA LEU A 545 -2.82 -12.30 -17.78
C LEU A 545 -3.76 -11.29 -18.44
N PRO A 546 -4.02 -10.14 -17.79
CA PRO A 546 -5.03 -9.20 -18.26
C PRO A 546 -4.59 -8.50 -19.57
N LEU A 547 -3.28 -8.36 -19.78
CA LEU A 547 -2.68 -7.60 -20.88
C LEU A 547 -1.42 -8.34 -21.41
N PRO A 548 -1.11 -8.23 -22.71
CA PRO A 548 0.21 -8.63 -23.22
C PRO A 548 1.33 -7.72 -22.68
N GLY A 549 2.56 -8.21 -22.74
CA GLY A 549 3.80 -7.46 -22.48
C GLY A 549 3.99 -6.99 -21.03
N LEU A 550 3.28 -7.59 -20.07
CA LEU A 550 3.58 -7.47 -18.64
C LEU A 550 4.83 -8.26 -18.21
N LEU A 551 5.31 -9.14 -19.09
CA LEU A 551 6.52 -9.94 -18.92
C LEU A 551 7.49 -9.65 -20.09
N THR A 552 8.78 -9.77 -19.82
CA THR A 552 9.83 -9.56 -20.82
C THR A 552 10.21 -10.89 -21.49
N PRO A 553 10.07 -11.02 -22.83
CA PRO A 553 10.45 -12.24 -23.52
C PRO A 553 11.92 -12.64 -23.28
N GLY A 554 12.18 -13.93 -23.18
CA GLY A 554 13.52 -14.48 -22.91
C GLY A 554 14.00 -14.34 -21.46
N THR A 555 13.19 -13.75 -20.57
CA THR A 555 13.51 -13.63 -19.13
C THR A 555 12.91 -14.79 -18.36
N THR A 556 13.71 -15.47 -17.53
CA THR A 556 13.20 -16.52 -16.65
C THR A 556 12.47 -15.92 -15.45
N TYR A 557 11.23 -16.36 -15.22
CA TYR A 557 10.41 -15.95 -14.08
C TYR A 557 10.06 -17.15 -13.20
N TYR A 558 9.71 -16.85 -11.94
CA TYR A 558 9.39 -17.81 -10.90
C TYR A 558 7.96 -17.58 -10.42
N TRP A 559 7.21 -18.65 -10.20
CA TRP A 559 5.83 -18.53 -9.72
C TRP A 559 5.43 -19.68 -8.80
N ARG A 560 4.43 -19.42 -7.95
CA ARG A 560 3.87 -20.40 -7.01
C ARG A 560 2.41 -20.07 -6.71
N VAL A 561 1.66 -21.08 -6.27
CA VAL A 561 0.24 -20.96 -5.94
C VAL A 561 -0.07 -21.71 -4.65
N ARG A 562 -1.02 -21.21 -3.85
CA ARG A 562 -1.63 -21.94 -2.73
C ARG A 562 -3.15 -21.88 -2.79
N ALA A 563 -3.83 -22.87 -2.24
CA ALA A 563 -5.28 -22.97 -2.21
C ALA A 563 -5.88 -22.54 -0.87
N GLN A 564 -7.13 -22.10 -0.89
CA GLN A 564 -7.97 -21.87 0.28
C GLN A 564 -9.20 -22.80 0.23
N ASP A 565 -9.55 -23.40 1.36
CA ASP A 565 -10.81 -24.13 1.50
C ASP A 565 -12.01 -23.21 1.84
N GLU A 566 -13.21 -23.78 1.82
CA GLU A 566 -14.45 -23.10 2.18
C GLU A 566 -14.56 -22.66 3.65
N HIS A 567 -13.66 -23.13 4.52
CA HIS A 567 -13.54 -22.72 5.92
C HIS A 567 -12.53 -21.57 6.11
N GLY A 568 -11.95 -21.07 5.02
CA GLY A 568 -11.00 -19.97 5.02
C GLY A 568 -9.57 -20.39 5.36
N VAL A 569 -9.26 -21.68 5.42
CA VAL A 569 -7.93 -22.22 5.71
C VAL A 569 -7.09 -22.27 4.43
N TRP A 570 -5.90 -21.65 4.50
CA TRP A 570 -4.90 -21.65 3.46
C TRP A 570 -3.95 -22.84 3.59
N GLY A 571 -3.79 -23.58 2.50
CA GLY A 571 -2.73 -24.58 2.35
C GLY A 571 -1.33 -23.97 2.19
N PRO A 572 -0.28 -24.80 2.20
CA PRO A 572 1.07 -24.35 1.89
C PRO A 572 1.17 -23.87 0.43
N TRP A 573 2.17 -23.05 0.16
CA TRP A 573 2.58 -22.74 -1.21
C TRP A 573 3.07 -24.00 -1.93
N SER A 574 2.77 -24.09 -3.24
CA SER A 574 3.41 -25.06 -4.13
C SER A 574 4.93 -24.91 -4.09
N ARG A 575 5.64 -25.92 -4.61
CA ARG A 575 7.03 -25.70 -5.03
C ARG A 575 7.09 -24.53 -6.01
N THR A 576 8.20 -23.81 -6.00
CA THR A 576 8.45 -22.73 -6.94
C THR A 576 8.70 -23.33 -8.32
N TRP A 577 7.89 -22.92 -9.29
CA TRP A 577 8.03 -23.31 -10.69
C TRP A 577 8.68 -22.19 -11.49
N THR A 578 9.28 -22.56 -12.62
CA THR A 578 9.95 -21.61 -13.50
C THR A 578 9.41 -21.68 -14.92
N PHE A 579 9.51 -20.59 -15.66
CA PHE A 579 9.22 -20.58 -17.10
C PHE A 579 9.89 -19.38 -17.77
N THR A 580 9.94 -19.39 -19.10
CA THR A 580 10.42 -18.27 -19.92
C THR A 580 9.38 -17.90 -20.99
N PRO A 581 8.81 -16.68 -20.98
CA PRO A 581 7.89 -16.24 -22.02
C PRO A 581 8.66 -15.94 -23.31
N GLN A 582 8.03 -16.21 -24.45
CA GLN A 582 8.56 -15.96 -25.79
C GLN A 582 7.73 -14.89 -26.51
N GLY A 583 8.22 -14.43 -27.66
CA GLY A 583 7.55 -13.41 -28.48
C GLY A 583 8.35 -12.12 -28.61
N PRO A 584 7.80 -11.07 -29.23
CA PRO A 584 8.52 -9.84 -29.48
C PRO A 584 8.46 -8.89 -28.28
N ALA A 585 9.53 -8.12 -28.04
CA ALA A 585 9.51 -7.00 -27.11
C ALA A 585 9.02 -5.71 -27.79
N HIS A 586 8.66 -4.70 -26.98
CA HIS A 586 8.12 -3.43 -27.47
C HIS A 586 9.15 -2.67 -28.33
N PRO A 587 8.75 -2.03 -29.45
CA PRO A 587 9.66 -1.21 -30.25
C PRO A 587 10.33 -0.09 -29.45
N VAL A 588 11.56 0.26 -29.82
CA VAL A 588 12.37 1.27 -29.14
C VAL A 588 12.68 2.44 -30.06
N ASP A 589 13.10 3.58 -29.50
CA ASP A 589 13.45 4.81 -30.23
C ASP A 589 12.35 5.32 -31.18
N VAL A 590 11.11 5.30 -30.70
CA VAL A 590 9.97 5.82 -31.48
C VAL A 590 10.04 7.33 -31.52
N ARG A 591 10.17 7.91 -32.71
CA ARG A 591 10.39 9.34 -32.92
C ARG A 591 9.85 9.81 -34.27
N PHE A 592 9.71 11.11 -34.43
CA PHE A 592 9.32 11.74 -35.69
C PHE A 592 10.53 12.15 -36.53
N GLU A 593 10.38 12.01 -37.84
CA GLU A 593 11.20 12.68 -38.85
C GLU A 593 10.27 13.43 -39.81
N PHE A 594 10.57 14.70 -40.07
CA PHE A 594 9.75 15.58 -40.88
C PHE A 594 10.41 15.85 -42.23
N ASP A 595 9.64 15.77 -43.30
CA ASP A 595 10.07 16.11 -44.66
C ASP A 595 8.91 16.76 -45.43
N ALA A 596 9.19 17.84 -46.16
CA ALA A 596 8.29 18.51 -47.10
C ALA A 596 6.82 18.69 -46.64
N GLY A 597 6.58 19.03 -45.36
CA GLY A 597 5.22 19.23 -44.83
C GLY A 597 4.46 17.94 -44.52
N ALA A 598 5.18 16.83 -44.28
CA ALA A 598 4.67 15.57 -43.75
C ALA A 598 5.58 15.06 -42.60
N GLY A 599 4.99 14.30 -41.68
CA GLY A 599 5.71 13.68 -40.55
C GLY A 599 5.64 12.16 -40.62
N THR A 600 6.81 11.54 -40.65
CA THR A 600 6.99 10.09 -40.62
C THR A 600 7.42 9.64 -39.23
N LEU A 601 6.65 8.73 -38.64
CA LEU A 601 7.04 8.04 -37.43
C LEU A 601 8.10 6.99 -37.79
N ARG A 602 9.20 6.94 -37.04
CA ARG A 602 10.25 5.90 -37.15
C ARG A 602 10.52 5.24 -35.81
N TRP A 603 10.94 3.98 -35.85
CA TRP A 603 11.32 3.21 -34.67
C TRP A 603 12.38 2.18 -35.00
N ARG A 604 12.94 1.54 -33.97
CA ARG A 604 13.81 0.36 -34.11
C ARG A 604 13.13 -0.89 -33.55
N PRO A 605 13.35 -2.06 -34.18
CA PRO A 605 13.04 -3.33 -33.55
C PRO A 605 13.80 -3.45 -32.23
N ASN A 606 13.17 -4.03 -31.21
CA ASN A 606 13.84 -4.33 -29.96
C ASN A 606 14.73 -5.56 -30.15
N PRO A 607 16.01 -5.54 -29.71
CA PRO A 607 16.87 -6.72 -29.79
C PRO A 607 16.45 -7.86 -28.84
N VAL A 608 15.58 -7.58 -27.86
CA VAL A 608 15.05 -8.58 -26.92
C VAL A 608 13.85 -9.30 -27.53
N GLY A 609 13.82 -10.62 -27.36
CA GLY A 609 12.74 -11.48 -27.84
C GLY A 609 12.85 -11.81 -29.32
N ARG A 610 11.77 -12.34 -29.88
CA ARG A 610 11.70 -12.73 -31.30
C ARG A 610 11.63 -11.50 -32.21
N PRO A 611 12.21 -11.56 -33.41
CA PRO A 611 12.10 -10.48 -34.37
C PRO A 611 10.63 -10.26 -34.77
N PRO A 612 10.18 -9.00 -34.84
CA PRO A 612 8.84 -8.68 -35.33
C PRO A 612 8.72 -8.98 -36.83
N ALA A 613 7.58 -9.57 -37.22
CA ALA A 613 7.18 -9.74 -38.61
C ALA A 613 6.44 -8.50 -39.14
N ARG A 614 5.75 -7.77 -38.25
CA ARG A 614 5.07 -6.50 -38.55
C ARG A 614 4.88 -5.66 -37.29
N TYR A 615 4.40 -4.44 -37.49
CA TYR A 615 4.11 -3.46 -36.47
C TYR A 615 2.71 -2.91 -36.62
N ARG A 616 2.11 -2.50 -35.50
CA ARG A 616 0.82 -1.81 -35.44
C ARG A 616 1.05 -0.42 -34.86
N VAL A 617 0.62 0.61 -35.56
CA VAL A 617 0.80 2.01 -35.16
C VAL A 617 -0.52 2.54 -34.63
N TYR A 618 -0.48 3.24 -33.50
CA TYR A 618 -1.63 3.83 -32.84
C TYR A 618 -1.45 5.33 -32.65
N GLY A 619 -2.52 6.12 -32.80
CA GLY A 619 -2.50 7.57 -32.73
C GLY A 619 -3.66 8.12 -31.88
N SER A 620 -3.37 9.05 -30.97
CA SER A 620 -4.37 9.72 -30.12
C SER A 620 -3.98 11.15 -29.80
N ASP A 621 -4.96 11.99 -29.50
CA ASP A 621 -4.74 13.35 -29.01
C ASP A 621 -4.68 13.43 -27.47
N GLU A 622 -5.02 12.34 -26.79
CA GLU A 622 -4.87 12.17 -25.33
C GLU A 622 -3.40 11.84 -24.97
N LYS A 623 -2.81 12.64 -24.08
CA LYS A 623 -1.47 12.37 -23.54
C LYS A 623 -1.50 11.11 -22.68
N GLY A 624 -0.50 10.24 -22.81
CA GLY A 624 -0.43 9.01 -22.01
C GLY A 624 -1.52 7.98 -22.33
N PHE A 625 -2.14 8.05 -23.51
CA PHE A 625 -3.19 7.12 -23.93
C PHE A 625 -2.70 5.66 -23.95
N THR A 626 -3.65 4.74 -23.72
CA THR A 626 -3.46 3.28 -23.88
C THR A 626 -3.89 2.84 -25.28
N VAL A 627 -3.09 1.97 -25.92
CA VAL A 627 -3.43 1.42 -27.24
C VAL A 627 -4.70 0.58 -27.17
N SER A 628 -5.61 0.75 -28.12
CA SER A 628 -6.90 0.05 -28.16
C SER A 628 -7.37 -0.22 -29.58
N ASP A 629 -7.69 -1.48 -29.85
CA ASP A 629 -8.31 -1.93 -31.11
C ASP A 629 -9.84 -1.70 -31.14
N THR A 630 -10.43 -1.30 -30.01
CA THR A 630 -11.86 -1.05 -29.87
C THR A 630 -12.11 0.32 -29.24
N PRO A 631 -13.32 0.89 -29.38
CA PRO A 631 -13.70 2.08 -28.61
C PRO A 631 -13.49 1.88 -27.09
N TYR A 632 -13.15 2.95 -26.38
CA TYR A 632 -12.86 2.94 -24.93
C TYR A 632 -13.42 4.19 -24.25
N ASP A 633 -13.62 4.12 -22.94
CA ASP A 633 -14.19 5.21 -22.15
C ASP A 633 -13.06 6.05 -21.54
N VAL A 634 -13.18 7.37 -21.61
CA VAL A 634 -12.22 8.33 -21.03
C VAL A 634 -12.95 9.30 -20.12
N ARG A 635 -12.37 9.64 -18.98
CA ARG A 635 -12.90 10.68 -18.08
C ARG A 635 -12.59 12.07 -18.62
N VAL A 636 -13.58 12.68 -19.27
CA VAL A 636 -13.42 14.00 -19.92
C VAL A 636 -14.06 15.15 -19.13
N ARG A 637 -15.09 14.87 -18.31
CA ARG A 637 -15.91 15.93 -17.67
C ARG A 637 -15.54 16.21 -16.22
N ASN A 638 -15.43 17.51 -15.91
CA ASN A 638 -15.14 18.01 -14.57
C ASN A 638 -16.35 17.88 -13.64
N GLY A 639 -16.27 17.01 -12.63
CA GLY A 639 -17.11 17.10 -11.43
C GLY A 639 -18.41 16.28 -11.42
N ASP A 640 -18.76 15.56 -12.49
CA ASP A 640 -19.79 14.51 -12.44
C ASP A 640 -19.09 13.18 -12.14
N GLU A 641 -19.22 12.69 -10.90
CA GLU A 641 -18.63 11.41 -10.48
C GLU A 641 -19.05 10.27 -11.43
N GLY A 642 -18.12 9.84 -12.29
CA GLY A 642 -18.28 8.68 -13.16
C GLY A 642 -18.68 8.97 -14.61
N ALA A 643 -18.89 10.23 -15.02
CA ALA A 643 -19.16 10.54 -16.41
C ALA A 643 -17.92 10.30 -17.28
N THR A 644 -18.07 9.49 -18.32
CA THR A 644 -17.03 9.21 -19.32
C THR A 644 -17.55 9.51 -20.71
N ASP A 645 -16.66 9.94 -21.60
CA ASP A 645 -16.96 10.06 -23.03
C ASP A 645 -16.34 8.85 -23.76
N ARG A 646 -17.05 8.34 -24.77
CA ARG A 646 -16.61 7.18 -25.56
C ARG A 646 -15.67 7.63 -26.67
N PHE A 647 -14.40 7.26 -26.59
CA PHE A 647 -13.40 7.49 -27.62
C PHE A 647 -13.36 6.32 -28.61
N PRO A 648 -13.08 6.55 -29.91
CA PRO A 648 -12.96 5.48 -30.89
C PRO A 648 -11.69 4.64 -30.66
N ALA A 649 -11.59 3.48 -31.32
CA ALA A 649 -10.33 2.74 -31.41
C ALA A 649 -9.22 3.64 -32.00
N ASN A 650 -7.99 3.47 -31.55
CA ASN A 650 -6.88 4.38 -31.89
C ASN A 650 -5.84 3.74 -32.83
N LEU A 651 -6.16 2.62 -33.49
CA LEU A 651 -5.31 2.02 -34.51
C LEU A 651 -5.24 2.92 -35.75
N VAL A 652 -4.03 3.10 -36.28
CA VAL A 652 -3.74 3.85 -37.51
C VAL A 652 -3.60 2.89 -38.68
N ALA A 653 -2.62 1.99 -38.61
CA ALA A 653 -2.34 1.00 -39.63
C ALA A 653 -1.44 -0.12 -39.10
N GLU A 654 -1.34 -1.20 -39.88
CA GLU A 654 -0.27 -2.20 -39.74
C GLU A 654 0.76 -2.02 -40.87
N THR A 655 2.04 -2.25 -40.58
CA THR A 655 3.12 -2.17 -41.56
C THR A 655 4.24 -3.16 -41.22
N SER A 656 4.91 -3.72 -42.24
CA SER A 656 6.14 -4.51 -42.05
C SER A 656 7.40 -3.63 -41.95
N GLN A 657 7.27 -2.34 -42.28
CA GLN A 657 8.36 -1.39 -42.22
C GLN A 657 8.56 -0.87 -40.80
N THR A 658 9.74 -0.31 -40.52
CA THR A 658 10.06 0.37 -39.25
C THR A 658 9.77 1.87 -39.29
N HIS A 659 8.86 2.27 -40.17
CA HIS A 659 8.39 3.64 -40.30
C HIS A 659 6.98 3.67 -40.89
N LEU A 660 6.25 4.77 -40.65
CA LEU A 660 4.94 5.04 -41.23
C LEU A 660 4.70 6.55 -41.31
N ALA A 661 4.24 7.04 -42.46
CA ALA A 661 3.75 8.42 -42.58
C ALA A 661 2.42 8.55 -41.80
N VAL A 662 2.39 9.41 -40.78
CA VAL A 662 1.22 9.57 -39.90
C VAL A 662 0.76 11.01 -39.75
N LEU A 663 1.56 11.98 -40.21
CA LEU A 663 1.21 13.40 -40.26
C LEU A 663 1.34 13.92 -41.69
N GLY A 664 0.35 14.69 -42.16
CA GLY A 664 0.37 15.28 -43.49
C GLY A 664 -1.03 15.49 -44.07
N ALA A 665 -1.11 16.44 -45.00
CA ALA A 665 -2.32 16.67 -45.77
C ALA A 665 -2.59 15.51 -46.75
N GLY A 666 -3.87 15.15 -46.91
CA GLY A 666 -4.28 14.07 -47.82
C GLY A 666 -3.96 12.65 -47.35
N LEU A 667 -3.50 12.45 -46.10
CA LEU A 667 -3.34 11.10 -45.54
C LEU A 667 -4.70 10.45 -45.29
N ASP A 668 -5.01 9.40 -46.05
CA ASP A 668 -6.22 8.59 -45.90
C ASP A 668 -5.96 7.39 -44.95
N LEU A 669 -5.59 7.71 -43.70
CA LEU A 669 -5.40 6.72 -42.64
C LEU A 669 -6.28 7.10 -41.43
N PRO A 670 -6.99 6.14 -40.81
CA PRO A 670 -7.72 6.42 -39.58
C PRO A 670 -6.73 6.85 -38.50
N ASN A 671 -7.11 7.81 -37.65
CA ASN A 671 -6.27 8.29 -36.55
C ASN A 671 -4.85 8.78 -36.96
N ALA A 672 -4.64 9.13 -38.24
CA ALA A 672 -3.55 10.01 -38.64
C ALA A 672 -3.79 11.45 -38.14
N ASN A 673 -2.77 12.30 -38.21
CA ASN A 673 -2.83 13.69 -37.75
C ASN A 673 -3.25 13.84 -36.28
N ARG A 674 -2.59 13.09 -35.38
CA ARG A 674 -2.81 13.08 -33.93
C ARG A 674 -1.59 13.60 -33.16
N ALA A 675 -1.77 14.00 -31.90
CA ALA A 675 -0.68 14.55 -31.10
C ALA A 675 0.34 13.50 -30.61
N TYR A 676 -0.09 12.26 -30.36
CA TYR A 676 0.74 11.22 -29.76
C TYR A 676 0.62 9.89 -30.50
N TYR A 677 1.74 9.17 -30.64
CA TYR A 677 1.78 7.89 -31.33
C TYR A 677 2.56 6.81 -30.59
N ARG A 678 2.10 5.57 -30.71
CA ARG A 678 2.77 4.38 -30.17
C ARG A 678 2.85 3.28 -31.20
N VAL A 679 3.81 2.38 -31.02
CA VAL A 679 4.03 1.23 -31.89
C VAL A 679 3.99 -0.06 -31.07
N VAL A 680 3.34 -1.09 -31.60
CA VAL A 680 3.30 -2.46 -31.04
C VAL A 680 3.96 -3.39 -32.05
N ALA A 681 4.86 -4.25 -31.57
CA ALA A 681 5.50 -5.29 -32.36
C ALA A 681 4.62 -6.55 -32.41
N VAL A 682 4.61 -7.22 -33.57
CA VAL A 682 3.93 -8.52 -33.77
C VAL A 682 4.90 -9.47 -34.46
N ASP A 683 5.13 -10.65 -33.87
CA ASP A 683 6.02 -11.65 -34.45
C ASP A 683 5.32 -12.52 -35.51
N ALA A 684 6.06 -13.47 -36.09
CA ALA A 684 5.56 -14.38 -37.11
C ALA A 684 4.43 -15.32 -36.61
N ASN A 685 4.35 -15.55 -35.30
CA ASN A 685 3.30 -16.35 -34.68
C ASN A 685 2.05 -15.54 -34.33
N GLY A 686 2.09 -14.22 -34.54
CA GLY A 686 1.01 -13.31 -34.18
C GLY A 686 1.04 -12.84 -32.72
N SER A 687 2.05 -13.23 -31.95
CA SER A 687 2.26 -12.76 -30.58
C SER A 687 2.59 -11.28 -30.58
N ARG A 688 1.91 -10.52 -29.72
CA ARG A 688 2.07 -9.06 -29.61
C ARG A 688 2.92 -8.69 -28.41
N SER A 689 3.76 -7.68 -28.57
CA SER A 689 4.35 -6.96 -27.44
C SER A 689 3.30 -6.07 -26.75
N TRP A 690 3.68 -5.38 -25.67
CA TRP A 690 2.98 -4.15 -25.29
C TRP A 690 3.39 -3.00 -26.22
N SER A 691 2.88 -1.79 -25.98
CA SER A 691 3.27 -0.61 -26.75
C SER A 691 4.69 -0.12 -26.42
N SER A 692 5.25 0.69 -27.31
CA SER A 692 6.45 1.51 -27.10
C SER A 692 6.17 2.73 -26.21
N ASP A 693 7.22 3.42 -25.75
CA ASP A 693 7.06 4.83 -25.35
C ASP A 693 6.40 5.62 -26.49
N TYR A 694 5.63 6.65 -26.15
CA TYR A 694 4.94 7.44 -27.15
C TYR A 694 5.85 8.52 -27.74
N ALA A 695 5.79 8.68 -29.06
CA ALA A 695 6.32 9.84 -29.74
C ALA A 695 5.30 10.98 -29.74
N VAL A 696 5.81 12.20 -29.77
CA VAL A 696 5.02 13.43 -29.74
C VAL A 696 5.14 14.12 -31.10
N ALA A 697 4.00 14.35 -31.76
CA ALA A 697 3.95 15.07 -33.01
C ALA A 697 4.27 16.56 -32.81
N GLU A 698 4.77 17.20 -33.86
CA GLU A 698 4.82 18.66 -33.94
C GLU A 698 3.39 19.20 -33.81
N ARG A 699 3.23 20.23 -32.97
CA ARG A 699 1.92 20.85 -32.74
C ARG A 699 2.07 22.35 -32.46
N PRO A 700 1.26 23.20 -33.11
CA PRO A 700 0.28 22.84 -34.13
C PRO A 700 0.98 22.38 -35.43
N PHE A 701 0.34 21.45 -36.13
CA PHE A 701 0.73 21.06 -37.49
C PHE A 701 -0.51 21.16 -38.37
N ILE A 702 -0.50 22.02 -39.40
CA ILE A 702 -1.64 22.20 -40.31
C ILE A 702 -1.63 21.08 -41.36
N TYR A 703 -2.69 20.27 -41.36
CA TYR A 703 -2.83 19.14 -42.29
C TYR A 703 -4.02 19.27 -43.23
N THR A 704 -4.71 20.41 -43.25
CA THR A 704 -5.75 20.67 -44.24
C THR A 704 -5.16 20.70 -45.64
N THR A 705 -5.78 19.99 -46.59
CA THR A 705 -5.59 20.27 -48.02
C THR A 705 -6.42 21.50 -48.36
N PRO A 706 -5.81 22.65 -48.70
CA PRO A 706 -6.56 23.89 -48.91
C PRO A 706 -7.45 23.78 -50.14
N ILE A 707 -8.66 24.36 -50.07
CA ILE A 707 -9.51 24.55 -51.24
C ILE A 707 -8.96 25.76 -52.00
N THR A 708 -8.32 25.51 -53.14
CA THR A 708 -7.60 26.52 -53.93
C THR A 708 -8.45 27.15 -55.04
N GLU A 709 -9.74 26.81 -55.13
CA GLU A 709 -10.67 27.36 -56.11
C GLU A 709 -11.90 27.99 -55.44
N ALA A 710 -12.32 29.16 -55.91
CA ALA A 710 -13.52 29.86 -55.47
C ALA A 710 -14.23 30.55 -56.66
N VAL A 711 -15.48 30.97 -56.47
CA VAL A 711 -16.30 31.58 -57.52
C VAL A 711 -16.88 32.90 -57.02
N VAL A 712 -16.81 33.96 -57.85
CA VAL A 712 -17.39 35.27 -57.54
C VAL A 712 -18.86 35.15 -57.19
N GLY A 713 -19.23 35.72 -56.04
CA GLY A 713 -20.61 35.70 -55.52
C GLY A 713 -21.07 34.39 -54.87
N ARG A 714 -20.23 33.35 -54.82
CA ARG A 714 -20.51 32.12 -54.05
C ARG A 714 -19.73 32.12 -52.74
N GLU A 715 -20.34 31.65 -51.67
CA GLU A 715 -19.67 31.51 -50.38
C GLU A 715 -18.52 30.50 -50.47
N TYR A 716 -17.34 30.93 -50.08
CA TYR A 716 -16.16 30.08 -49.87
C TYR A 716 -16.09 29.70 -48.39
N ALA A 717 -15.83 28.42 -48.12
CA ALA A 717 -15.62 27.90 -46.77
C ALA A 717 -14.59 26.76 -46.81
N CYS A 718 -13.52 26.89 -46.03
CA CYS A 718 -12.46 25.90 -45.90
C CYS A 718 -12.05 25.76 -44.43
N PRO A 719 -12.33 24.62 -43.76
CA PRO A 719 -11.89 24.41 -42.39
C PRO A 719 -10.38 24.11 -42.34
N VAL A 720 -9.63 24.92 -41.60
CA VAL A 720 -8.22 24.69 -41.31
C VAL A 720 -8.10 23.83 -40.06
N ALA A 721 -7.56 22.63 -40.20
CA ALA A 721 -7.41 21.64 -39.16
C ALA A 721 -5.94 21.51 -38.76
N THR A 722 -5.71 21.38 -37.45
CA THR A 722 -4.37 21.26 -36.88
C THR A 722 -4.28 20.15 -35.86
N VAL A 723 -3.10 19.54 -35.78
CA VAL A 723 -2.76 18.63 -34.68
C VAL A 723 -2.70 19.43 -33.37
N ARG A 724 -3.37 18.92 -32.33
CA ARG A 724 -3.37 19.51 -30.98
C ARG A 724 -3.57 18.41 -29.94
N SER A 725 -3.05 18.60 -28.73
CA SER A 725 -3.41 17.72 -27.63
C SER A 725 -4.80 18.03 -27.08
N LEU A 726 -5.60 16.98 -26.85
CA LEU A 726 -6.80 17.10 -26.04
C LEU A 726 -6.48 17.23 -24.54
N GLY A 727 -5.22 17.06 -24.14
CA GLY A 727 -4.77 17.18 -22.76
C GLY A 727 -4.41 15.84 -22.14
N ASP A 728 -4.37 15.84 -20.82
CA ASP A 728 -3.94 14.74 -19.96
C ASP A 728 -5.00 14.47 -18.89
N VAL A 729 -5.24 13.20 -18.55
CA VAL A 729 -6.25 12.86 -17.54
C VAL A 729 -5.67 13.18 -16.17
N ARG A 730 -6.12 14.25 -15.51
CA ARG A 730 -5.52 14.75 -14.26
C ARG A 730 -6.56 14.95 -13.17
N CYS A 731 -6.12 14.72 -11.94
CA CYS A 731 -6.83 15.08 -10.72
C CYS A 731 -6.42 16.50 -10.32
N ARG A 732 -7.39 17.36 -10.01
CA ARG A 732 -7.18 18.72 -9.51
C ARG A 732 -7.82 18.89 -8.13
N ALA A 733 -7.54 20.02 -7.47
CA ALA A 733 -8.10 20.35 -6.16
C ALA A 733 -9.62 20.07 -6.06
N GLY A 734 -10.03 19.43 -4.96
CA GLY A 734 -11.40 18.94 -4.78
C GLY A 734 -11.70 17.61 -5.48
N SER A 735 -10.68 16.81 -5.76
CA SER A 735 -10.79 15.48 -6.39
C SER A 735 -11.46 15.49 -7.77
N LYS A 736 -11.29 16.60 -8.51
CA LYS A 736 -11.86 16.76 -9.84
C LYS A 736 -10.96 16.07 -10.87
N ILE A 737 -11.41 14.92 -11.35
CA ILE A 737 -10.71 14.15 -12.40
C ILE A 737 -11.34 14.49 -13.74
N GLY A 738 -10.50 14.76 -14.74
CA GLY A 738 -10.94 15.07 -16.10
C GLY A 738 -9.76 15.25 -17.03
N LEU A 739 -10.04 15.63 -18.27
CA LEU A 739 -9.00 15.98 -19.23
C LEU A 739 -8.60 17.44 -19.06
N TRP A 740 -7.33 17.69 -18.75
CA TRP A 740 -6.78 19.01 -18.45
C TRP A 740 -5.61 19.35 -19.36
N ASP A 741 -5.21 20.62 -19.35
CA ASP A 741 -4.09 21.13 -20.15
C ASP A 741 -4.34 20.93 -21.67
N VAL A 742 -5.62 21.07 -22.04
CA VAL A 742 -6.09 21.10 -23.44
C VAL A 742 -5.33 22.19 -24.19
N GLU A 743 -4.91 21.89 -25.41
CA GLU A 743 -4.22 22.83 -26.29
C GLU A 743 -5.20 23.38 -27.33
N PRO A 744 -5.80 24.57 -27.14
CA PRO A 744 -6.66 25.18 -28.15
C PRO A 744 -5.83 25.94 -29.20
N PRO A 745 -5.85 25.53 -30.48
CA PRO A 745 -5.19 26.29 -31.54
C PRO A 745 -5.91 27.62 -31.77
N GLN A 746 -5.13 28.67 -31.97
CA GLN A 746 -5.60 29.98 -32.41
C GLN A 746 -5.18 30.22 -33.85
N TYR A 747 -6.13 30.57 -34.71
CA TYR A 747 -5.90 30.74 -36.14
C TYR A 747 -5.86 32.22 -36.53
N ARG A 748 -5.00 32.54 -37.50
CA ARG A 748 -4.83 33.90 -38.05
C ARG A 748 -4.67 33.85 -39.55
N LEU A 749 -5.31 34.79 -40.23
CA LEU A 749 -5.11 35.04 -41.65
C LEU A 749 -4.03 36.13 -41.75
N GLU A 750 -2.81 35.73 -42.10
CA GLU A 750 -1.67 36.62 -42.24
C GLU A 750 -1.66 37.34 -43.59
N GLU A 751 -2.19 36.66 -44.62
CA GLU A 751 -2.28 37.16 -45.99
C GLU A 751 -3.56 36.61 -46.63
N GLY A 752 -4.29 37.46 -47.35
CA GLY A 752 -5.51 37.09 -48.06
C GLY A 752 -6.24 38.31 -48.62
N PRO A 753 -7.24 38.12 -49.51
CA PRO A 753 -8.04 39.22 -50.02
C PRO A 753 -9.01 39.76 -48.96
N ASP A 754 -9.41 41.04 -49.07
CA ASP A 754 -10.24 41.76 -48.09
C ASP A 754 -11.57 41.07 -47.73
N TRP A 755 -12.12 40.26 -48.64
CA TRP A 755 -13.36 39.54 -48.44
C TRP A 755 -13.21 38.25 -47.63
N LEU A 756 -11.98 37.73 -47.48
CA LEU A 756 -11.66 36.47 -46.81
C LEU A 756 -11.36 36.72 -45.33
N ARG A 757 -11.92 35.89 -44.46
CA ARG A 757 -11.72 35.96 -43.01
C ARG A 757 -11.50 34.57 -42.45
N ILE A 758 -10.83 34.49 -41.30
CA ILE A 758 -10.72 33.25 -40.54
C ILE A 758 -11.33 33.42 -39.15
N ASP A 759 -12.09 32.43 -38.71
CA ASP A 759 -12.49 32.33 -37.31
C ASP A 759 -11.27 31.91 -36.47
N PRO A 760 -10.83 32.72 -35.50
CA PRO A 760 -9.62 32.45 -34.74
C PRO A 760 -9.73 31.23 -33.80
N ALA A 761 -10.94 30.79 -33.44
CA ALA A 761 -11.15 29.65 -32.55
C ALA A 761 -11.41 28.35 -33.32
N THR A 762 -12.14 28.41 -34.43
CA THR A 762 -12.53 27.21 -35.20
C THR A 762 -11.63 26.91 -36.39
N GLY A 763 -10.86 27.91 -36.86
CA GLY A 763 -10.05 27.79 -38.06
C GLY A 763 -10.86 27.79 -39.36
N LEU A 764 -12.15 28.14 -39.31
CA LEU A 764 -12.98 28.24 -40.50
C LEU A 764 -12.58 29.47 -41.30
N LEU A 765 -11.96 29.24 -42.46
CA LEU A 765 -11.64 30.26 -43.44
C LEU A 765 -12.85 30.45 -44.36
N SER A 766 -13.47 31.63 -44.37
CA SER A 766 -14.70 31.87 -45.14
C SER A 766 -14.84 33.30 -45.67
N GLY A 767 -15.71 33.47 -46.66
CA GLY A 767 -16.05 34.77 -47.25
C GLY A 767 -16.69 34.64 -48.63
N THR A 768 -17.13 35.76 -49.21
CA THR A 768 -17.74 35.78 -50.56
C THR A 768 -16.85 36.59 -51.50
N PRO A 769 -16.23 35.97 -52.52
CA PRO A 769 -15.36 36.68 -53.45
C PRO A 769 -16.13 37.74 -54.25
N THR A 770 -15.56 38.93 -54.36
CA THR A 770 -16.15 40.08 -55.08
C THR A 770 -15.54 40.31 -56.46
N ALA A 771 -14.39 39.70 -56.75
CA ALA A 771 -13.68 39.81 -58.03
C ALA A 771 -12.89 38.54 -58.34
N ALA A 772 -12.80 38.19 -59.62
CA ALA A 772 -11.94 37.11 -60.10
C ALA A 772 -10.46 37.49 -60.00
N GLY A 773 -9.57 36.51 -59.80
CA GLY A 773 -8.14 36.73 -59.64
C GLY A 773 -7.41 35.60 -58.93
N MET A 774 -6.09 35.74 -58.81
CA MET A 774 -5.23 34.84 -58.04
C MET A 774 -4.82 35.57 -56.76
N PHE A 775 -5.14 34.99 -55.60
CA PHE A 775 -4.85 35.60 -54.31
C PHE A 775 -3.90 34.70 -53.52
N ALA A 776 -2.79 35.25 -53.04
CA ALA A 776 -1.96 34.57 -52.07
C ALA A 776 -2.69 34.51 -50.73
N VAL A 777 -2.67 33.35 -50.08
CA VAL A 777 -3.29 33.13 -48.78
C VAL A 777 -2.26 32.51 -47.84
N ALA A 778 -2.12 33.08 -46.65
CA ALA A 778 -1.27 32.56 -45.59
C ALA A 778 -2.08 32.44 -44.30
N VAL A 779 -2.23 31.22 -43.79
CA VAL A 779 -2.92 30.94 -42.53
C VAL A 779 -1.93 30.41 -41.51
N THR A 780 -1.89 31.03 -40.34
CA THR A 780 -1.08 30.59 -39.20
C THR A 780 -1.96 30.00 -38.11
N ALA A 781 -1.55 28.89 -37.54
CA ALA A 781 -2.07 28.36 -36.29
C ALA A 781 -1.00 28.48 -35.20
N VAL A 782 -1.40 28.94 -34.01
CA VAL A 782 -0.54 29.07 -32.83
C VAL A 782 -1.18 28.31 -31.68
N ILE A 783 -0.38 27.56 -30.92
CA ILE A 783 -0.83 26.97 -29.65
C ILE A 783 -0.04 27.62 -28.53
N ASP A 784 -0.76 28.35 -27.70
CA ASP A 784 -0.30 28.87 -26.42
C ASP A 784 -1.15 28.25 -25.32
N ARG A 785 -0.53 27.66 -24.29
CA ARG A 785 -1.25 26.98 -23.22
C ARG A 785 -0.95 27.56 -21.84
N PRO A 786 -1.93 27.62 -20.93
CA PRO A 786 -1.68 27.97 -19.55
C PRO A 786 -0.98 26.82 -18.81
N VAL A 787 0.19 27.09 -18.24
CA VAL A 787 0.92 26.18 -17.35
C VAL A 787 0.81 26.70 -15.93
N ARG A 788 0.40 25.83 -15.01
CA ARG A 788 0.18 26.18 -13.61
C ARG A 788 1.39 25.77 -12.80
N GLU A 789 1.97 26.74 -12.10
CA GLU A 789 3.00 26.52 -11.09
C GLU A 789 2.31 26.31 -9.74
N VAL A 790 2.59 25.17 -9.12
CA VAL A 790 1.99 24.77 -7.84
C VAL A 790 2.99 24.96 -6.70
N ASP A 791 2.47 25.17 -5.51
CA ASP A 791 3.28 25.22 -4.28
C ASP A 791 3.79 23.82 -3.93
N GLU A 792 5.08 23.56 -4.18
CA GLU A 792 5.76 22.29 -3.86
C GLU A 792 5.55 21.90 -2.38
N THR A 793 5.57 22.88 -1.47
CA THR A 793 5.54 22.62 -0.03
C THR A 793 4.22 22.01 0.42
N LEU A 794 3.15 22.26 -0.34
CA LEU A 794 1.82 21.65 -0.16
C LEU A 794 1.63 20.44 -1.06
N MET A 795 2.18 20.47 -2.28
CA MET A 795 2.02 19.40 -3.26
C MET A 795 2.67 18.09 -2.81
N LYS A 796 3.79 18.14 -2.08
CA LYS A 796 4.41 16.94 -1.46
C LYS A 796 3.54 16.25 -0.42
N TRP A 797 2.44 16.89 -0.02
CA TRP A 797 1.39 16.37 0.85
C TRP A 797 0.05 16.20 0.09
N GLY A 798 0.10 16.09 -1.24
CA GLY A 798 -1.05 15.85 -2.09
C GLY A 798 -2.02 17.02 -2.20
N ARG A 799 -1.57 18.25 -1.90
CA ARG A 799 -2.44 19.45 -1.89
C ARG A 799 -2.02 20.46 -2.96
N GLU A 800 -2.75 20.47 -4.07
CA GLU A 800 -2.58 21.48 -5.11
C GLU A 800 -3.00 22.87 -4.60
N ARG A 801 -2.05 23.79 -4.64
CA ARG A 801 -2.30 25.24 -4.59
C ARG A 801 -1.55 25.91 -5.72
N VAL A 802 -2.28 26.49 -6.67
CA VAL A 802 -1.67 27.24 -7.78
C VAL A 802 -1.12 28.56 -7.25
N VAL A 803 0.18 28.78 -7.44
CA VAL A 803 0.88 30.01 -7.06
C VAL A 803 0.86 31.01 -8.22
N ARG A 804 1.06 30.50 -9.44
CA ARG A 804 1.11 31.30 -10.66
C ARG A 804 0.61 30.48 -11.84
N THR A 805 0.02 31.17 -12.81
CA THR A 805 -0.21 30.61 -14.15
C THR A 805 0.61 31.41 -15.14
N ARG A 806 1.43 30.73 -15.95
CA ARG A 806 2.16 31.32 -17.07
C ARG A 806 1.60 30.80 -18.39
N ILE A 807 1.82 31.54 -19.47
CA ILE A 807 1.54 31.04 -20.81
C ILE A 807 2.81 30.43 -21.37
N GLU A 808 2.74 29.19 -21.83
CA GLU A 808 3.80 28.50 -22.54
C GLU A 808 3.42 28.43 -24.02
N HIS A 809 4.33 28.90 -24.88
CA HIS A 809 4.21 28.74 -26.32
C HIS A 809 4.58 27.31 -26.70
N VAL A 810 3.61 26.56 -27.21
CA VAL A 810 3.82 25.16 -27.66
C VAL A 810 4.40 25.14 -29.07
N GLY A 811 3.92 26.02 -29.95
CA GLY A 811 4.42 26.16 -31.31
C GLY A 811 3.53 27.00 -32.22
N ALA A 812 3.99 27.21 -33.45
CA ALA A 812 3.23 27.84 -34.51
C ALA A 812 3.52 27.16 -35.87
N ALA A 813 2.50 27.06 -36.72
CA ALA A 813 2.61 26.55 -38.08
C ALA A 813 1.89 27.47 -39.06
N THR A 814 2.50 27.74 -40.22
CA THR A 814 1.89 28.56 -41.27
C THR A 814 1.77 27.76 -42.56
N GLN A 815 0.56 27.70 -43.11
CA GLN A 815 0.28 27.15 -44.43
C GLN A 815 0.09 28.28 -45.43
N ARG A 816 0.74 28.17 -46.60
CA ARG A 816 0.60 29.11 -47.72
C ARG A 816 0.06 28.40 -48.94
N PHE A 817 -0.87 29.05 -49.63
CA PHE A 817 -1.44 28.56 -50.89
C PHE A 817 -1.93 29.72 -51.75
N VAL A 818 -2.27 29.42 -53.01
CA VAL A 818 -2.87 30.38 -53.94
C VAL A 818 -4.32 30.01 -54.16
N LEU A 819 -5.21 30.98 -54.01
CA LEU A 819 -6.64 30.87 -54.23
C LEU A 819 -7.01 31.47 -55.58
N ALA A 820 -7.47 30.65 -56.51
CA ALA A 820 -7.99 31.03 -57.81
C ALA A 820 -9.49 31.33 -57.72
N VAL A 821 -9.88 32.59 -57.92
CA VAL A 821 -11.29 33.00 -57.98
C VAL A 821 -11.71 33.17 -59.43
N THR A 822 -12.77 32.49 -59.85
CA THR A 822 -13.33 32.55 -61.21
C THR A 822 -14.68 33.26 -61.25
N ASP A 823 -15.02 33.88 -62.37
CA ASP A 823 -16.33 34.50 -62.56
C ASP A 823 -17.43 33.45 -62.76
N SER A 824 -18.60 33.72 -62.20
CA SER A 824 -19.79 32.84 -62.33
C SER A 824 -20.32 32.69 -63.76
N LYS A 825 -19.79 33.46 -64.74
CA LYS A 825 -20.23 33.48 -66.14
C LYS A 825 -19.38 32.66 -67.12
N GLY A 826 -18.42 31.86 -66.64
CA GLY A 826 -17.48 31.11 -67.49
C GLY A 826 -17.83 29.65 -67.84
N ALA A 827 -18.91 29.06 -67.32
CA ALA A 827 -19.27 27.67 -67.58
C ALA A 827 -20.49 27.55 -68.53
N ALA A 828 -20.29 27.93 -69.79
CA ALA A 828 -21.12 27.48 -70.91
C ALA A 828 -20.26 27.53 -72.18
N VAL A 829 -19.54 26.43 -72.46
CA VAL A 829 -19.57 25.58 -73.66
C VAL A 829 -18.70 24.35 -73.38
#